data_AF-A0A7F8RIK6-F1
#
_entry.id   AF-A0A7F8RIK6-F1
#
_cell.length_a   1.000
_cell.length_b   1.000
_cell.length_c   1.000
_cell.angle_alpha   90.00
_cell.angle_beta   90.00
_cell.angle_gamma   90.00
#
_symmetry.space_group_name_H-M   'P 1'
#
loop_
_entity.id
_entity.type
_entity.pdbx_description
1 polymer ?
#
loop_
_entity_poly.entity_id
_entity_poly.type
_entity_poly.pdbx_seq_one_letter_code
_entity_poly.pdbx_strand_id
1 'polypeptide(L)'
;MASPMAESQLQRIIRDLQDAVTELSKEFKEAGEPITDDSTSLHKFSYKLEYLLQFDQKEKATLLGNRKDYWDYFCACLAKVKGANDGIRFVKSIPELQTSLGKGRAFIRYSLVHQRLADTLQQCFMNTKVTSDWYYARSPFLKAKLSSDIVGQLYELTEVQFDLASRGYDLDAAWPAFARRTLAPGSSAYLWKPPSRSSSMSSLVSSYLQTQEMASSFDVSSPLNNEAQEGFDEMRLELDQLEVREKRLQEQMQQLDRENQELRAAVSLQGEKLQTERERGRAAAEDNARLTCMVAELQKQWEVTQATQNAVKEFQECLQALELGAAEKEEDYHSAVRRLESMLRPLVQELEAARDLLGGEDRHSANVPAQPGTAEQKADAAPDTRGQQELLPSASALEVQELREKLRALEGESTKVQELNRQQSGQLEQLAKELQLKEEARASLERLLEETAPLREELAGKGHEAAQLRRQLQESLGHLSSLEQELAEVRQGERQRREEKELLQQEARFLARQPRLLEAQLAQLSRHVSELQEQKRQLIRDKDHLSQKVGALERLAGQPGPDLPTAGEKPEAQGPLGSTLQQVFKKPEEEQRSPQEGQTGDSQMRGNGQEEKLQQANRELEKELQNVLERNQLLEGKLEALQADYQALQQREAAIRGSLASLEAEQASIRHMGDQMEASLLAVRKAKETMRAHMAEKEAALRNTEAERQQLQEEVGLCRQLVEARERELGALERQCRQQTQLIETLTAEKGQQGLGAPEDRACREPAAQPALGQAQVETQQGEAGHLPAEVLDLQAKLQAALGDREKVQGQLSVAEAALREHRALVQQLKEQNEALKRAQGRELLQLSEREGAPREERTEEEERSRAENPPVPECGSPEAQLEQAEPQGQMPGASAATDEPGVHVSAQLAEKKQTEEALACALRELRDAKEAASRQREGLEEQVARLQRERDSVQERLKVAEEAARSLPGLQAQLAQAKQQAQSLQETAHEELSALKFQLSTEIMDHQSRLKTASEECRNLRDQLEERGRQLQAAEEAVERLQAAQADLGEQLRGTSKRLSESQAAMQKKDEEGAALRDSLDRTRKELEKAMAKIQEYYNRLCQEVTNREKNDQKMLADLDDLTRTKQYLEERLIELLR
;
A
#
# COMPACT_ATOMS: atom_id res chain seq x y z
N MET A 1 46.78 -29.39 17.38
CA MET A 1 46.37 -28.40 16.36
C MET A 1 45.11 -28.91 15.69
N ALA A 2 44.09 -28.09 15.50
CA ALA A 2 42.86 -28.50 14.80
C ALA A 2 43.01 -28.28 13.28
N SER A 3 42.45 -29.17 12.45
CA SER A 3 42.45 -28.96 11.00
C SER A 3 41.38 -27.92 10.62
N PRO A 4 41.73 -26.81 9.93
CA PRO A 4 40.77 -25.77 9.56
C PRO A 4 39.68 -26.27 8.60
N MET A 5 39.92 -27.39 7.91
CA MET A 5 38.96 -28.08 7.04
C MET A 5 37.69 -28.51 7.77
N ALA A 6 37.77 -28.87 9.06
CA ALA A 6 36.61 -29.32 9.83
C ALA A 6 35.69 -28.16 10.24
N GLU A 7 36.23 -26.96 10.45
CA GLU A 7 35.44 -25.78 10.86
C GLU A 7 34.79 -25.10 9.65
N SER A 8 35.46 -25.06 8.50
CA SER A 8 34.83 -24.64 7.23
C SER A 8 33.76 -25.63 6.76
N GLN A 9 33.95 -26.94 6.96
CA GLN A 9 32.90 -27.94 6.72
C GLN A 9 31.70 -27.74 7.67
N LEU A 10 31.92 -27.46 8.96
CA LEU A 10 30.84 -27.15 9.91
C LEU A 10 30.03 -25.92 9.48
N GLN A 11 30.71 -24.83 9.13
CA GLN A 11 30.04 -23.61 8.63
C GLN A 11 29.24 -23.86 7.34
N ARG A 12 29.74 -24.74 6.46
CA ARG A 12 28.98 -25.17 5.28
C ARG A 12 27.72 -25.94 5.66
N ILE A 13 27.78 -26.91 6.58
CA ILE A 13 26.58 -27.67 6.97
C ILE A 13 25.53 -26.79 7.67
N ILE A 14 25.96 -25.77 8.46
CA ILE A 14 25.03 -24.79 9.05
C ILE A 14 24.34 -23.94 7.96
N ARG A 15 25.04 -23.58 6.88
CA ARG A 15 24.43 -22.91 5.72
C ARG A 15 23.52 -23.85 4.94
N ASP A 16 23.97 -25.07 4.64
CA ASP A 16 23.16 -26.08 3.96
C ASP A 16 21.86 -26.42 4.74
N LEU A 17 21.85 -26.26 6.07
CA LEU A 17 20.66 -26.34 6.93
C LEU A 17 19.77 -25.09 6.77
N GLN A 18 20.34 -23.89 6.83
CA GLN A 18 19.61 -22.63 6.60
C GLN A 18 18.92 -22.63 5.23
N ASP A 19 19.63 -23.03 4.17
CA ASP A 19 19.10 -23.15 2.82
C ASP A 19 17.91 -24.13 2.79
N ALA A 20 18.00 -25.25 3.53
CA ALA A 20 16.91 -26.24 3.63
C ALA A 20 15.69 -25.73 4.45
N VAL A 21 15.93 -24.90 5.46
CA VAL A 21 14.87 -24.20 6.21
C VAL A 21 14.14 -23.21 5.30
N THR A 22 14.87 -22.38 4.55
CA THR A 22 14.27 -21.41 3.64
C THR A 22 13.57 -22.09 2.47
N GLU A 23 14.10 -23.22 1.95
CA GLU A 23 13.41 -24.08 0.99
C GLU A 23 12.08 -24.62 1.55
N LEU A 24 12.06 -25.18 2.76
CA LEU A 24 10.84 -25.66 3.43
C LEU A 24 9.81 -24.53 3.64
N SER A 25 10.26 -23.39 4.15
CA SER A 25 9.42 -22.20 4.35
C SER A 25 8.85 -21.63 3.05
N LYS A 26 9.56 -21.82 1.92
CA LYS A 26 9.10 -21.46 0.57
C LYS A 26 8.13 -22.49 0.00
N GLU A 27 8.45 -23.77 0.10
CA GLU A 27 7.66 -24.91 -0.37
C GLU A 27 6.26 -24.88 0.25
N PHE A 28 6.16 -24.63 1.56
CA PHE A 28 4.90 -24.45 2.27
C PHE A 28 4.09 -23.25 1.75
N LYS A 29 4.74 -22.12 1.46
CA LYS A 29 4.12 -20.89 0.95
C LYS A 29 3.72 -20.98 -0.53
N GLU A 30 4.35 -21.86 -1.31
CA GLU A 30 4.03 -22.11 -2.72
C GLU A 30 2.98 -23.21 -2.90
N ALA A 31 2.96 -24.24 -2.05
CA ALA A 31 1.96 -25.30 -2.07
C ALA A 31 0.64 -24.93 -1.38
N GLY A 32 0.71 -24.21 -0.25
CA GLY A 32 -0.46 -23.91 0.60
C GLY A 32 -0.97 -25.11 1.43
N GLU A 33 -0.29 -26.26 1.33
CA GLU A 33 -0.59 -27.51 2.07
C GLU A 33 0.56 -27.85 3.03
N PRO A 34 0.33 -28.57 4.15
CA PRO A 34 1.40 -29.00 5.06
C PRO A 34 2.49 -29.82 4.36
N ILE A 35 3.75 -29.62 4.74
CA ILE A 35 4.89 -30.37 4.21
C ILE A 35 4.78 -31.86 4.58
N THR A 36 4.90 -32.75 3.59
CA THR A 36 4.79 -34.21 3.80
C THR A 36 6.14 -34.94 3.56
N ASP A 37 6.13 -36.26 3.75
CA ASP A 37 7.30 -37.15 3.64
C ASP A 37 7.89 -37.32 2.23
N ASP A 38 7.29 -36.73 1.20
CA ASP A 38 7.83 -36.63 -0.17
C ASP A 38 8.68 -35.37 -0.42
N SER A 39 8.69 -34.42 0.52
CA SER A 39 9.50 -33.21 0.43
C SER A 39 11.00 -33.50 0.41
N THR A 40 11.64 -33.20 -0.72
CA THR A 40 13.11 -33.29 -0.84
C THR A 40 13.83 -32.27 0.07
N SER A 41 13.18 -31.14 0.36
CA SER A 41 13.64 -30.11 1.30
C SER A 41 13.62 -30.63 2.74
N LEU A 42 12.55 -31.34 3.14
CA LEU A 42 12.47 -32.02 4.44
C LEU A 42 13.55 -33.10 4.60
N HIS A 43 13.77 -33.90 3.55
CA HIS A 43 14.82 -34.91 3.53
C HIS A 43 16.22 -34.27 3.67
N LYS A 44 16.52 -33.23 2.89
CA LYS A 44 17.76 -32.42 2.99
C LYS A 44 17.94 -31.88 4.41
N PHE A 45 16.93 -31.19 4.95
CA PHE A 45 16.92 -30.64 6.31
C PHE A 45 17.25 -31.69 7.36
N SER A 46 16.55 -32.84 7.31
CA SER A 46 16.67 -33.92 8.29
C SER A 46 18.10 -34.48 8.36
N TYR A 47 18.75 -34.72 7.22
CA TYR A 47 20.16 -35.15 7.17
C TYR A 47 21.13 -34.07 7.67
N LYS A 48 20.90 -32.79 7.39
CA LYS A 48 21.78 -31.70 7.89
C LYS A 48 21.67 -31.54 9.40
N LEU A 49 20.46 -31.66 9.95
CA LEU A 49 20.24 -31.61 11.39
C LEU A 49 20.82 -32.85 12.10
N GLU A 50 20.62 -34.06 11.56
CA GLU A 50 21.23 -35.29 12.07
C GLU A 50 22.76 -35.20 12.07
N TYR A 51 23.37 -34.70 10.99
CA TYR A 51 24.81 -34.48 10.94
C TYR A 51 25.29 -33.56 12.06
N LEU A 52 24.61 -32.43 12.30
CA LEU A 52 24.99 -31.50 13.38
C LEU A 52 24.83 -32.14 14.77
N LEU A 53 23.79 -32.95 14.97
CA LEU A 53 23.53 -33.69 16.21
C LEU A 53 24.53 -34.84 16.47
N GLN A 54 25.20 -35.33 15.43
CA GLN A 54 26.31 -36.28 15.55
C GLN A 54 27.71 -35.60 15.52
N PHE A 55 27.80 -34.34 15.08
CA PHE A 55 29.06 -33.63 14.95
C PHE A 55 29.72 -33.34 16.30
N ASP A 56 30.94 -33.87 16.47
CA ASP A 56 31.72 -33.78 17.71
C ASP A 56 31.01 -34.38 18.94
N GLN A 57 30.05 -35.29 18.73
CA GLN A 57 29.38 -36.05 19.77
C GLN A 57 30.35 -37.04 20.44
N LYS A 58 30.23 -37.23 21.75
CA LYS A 58 30.99 -38.20 22.53
C LYS A 58 30.33 -39.57 22.45
N GLU A 59 31.07 -40.58 21.99
CA GLU A 59 30.59 -41.96 21.97
C GLU A 59 30.18 -42.44 23.37
N LYS A 60 29.01 -43.06 23.47
CA LYS A 60 28.47 -43.66 24.70
C LYS A 60 27.70 -44.93 24.35
N ALA A 61 27.60 -45.85 25.31
CA ALA A 61 26.82 -47.08 25.20
C ALA A 61 25.96 -47.31 26.44
N THR A 62 25.06 -48.30 26.39
CA THR A 62 24.44 -48.89 27.59
C THR A 62 25.37 -49.94 28.23
N LEU A 63 25.03 -50.42 29.42
CA LEU A 63 25.73 -51.56 30.06
C LEU A 63 25.67 -52.86 29.24
N LEU A 64 24.75 -52.94 28.27
CA LEU A 64 24.58 -54.08 27.34
C LEU A 64 25.28 -53.83 25.99
N GLY A 65 26.08 -52.77 25.86
CA GLY A 65 26.84 -52.46 24.64
C GLY A 65 26.09 -51.69 23.56
N ASN A 66 24.76 -51.51 23.67
CA ASN A 66 23.99 -50.76 22.68
C ASN A 66 24.48 -49.31 22.59
N ARG A 67 24.88 -48.88 21.37
CA ARG A 67 25.31 -47.50 21.09
C ARG A 67 24.18 -46.52 21.39
N LYS A 68 24.52 -45.45 22.12
CA LYS A 68 23.67 -44.28 22.35
C LYS A 68 23.97 -43.22 21.29
N ASP A 69 22.99 -42.35 21.06
CA ASP A 69 23.10 -41.25 20.09
C ASP A 69 22.30 -40.02 20.59
N TYR A 70 22.07 -39.01 19.76
CA TYR A 70 21.46 -37.74 20.12
C TYR A 70 20.05 -37.84 20.76
N TRP A 71 19.34 -38.96 20.56
CA TRP A 71 18.12 -39.32 21.32
C TRP A 71 18.35 -39.44 22.83
N ASP A 72 19.45 -40.08 23.25
CA ASP A 72 19.81 -40.21 24.66
C ASP A 72 20.21 -38.85 25.26
N TYR A 73 20.80 -37.96 24.45
CA TYR A 73 21.04 -36.56 24.80
C TYR A 73 19.72 -35.79 25.00
N PHE A 74 18.75 -35.89 24.08
CA PHE A 74 17.41 -35.32 24.26
C PHE A 74 16.71 -35.87 25.51
N CYS A 75 16.81 -37.18 25.77
CA CYS A 75 16.32 -37.77 27.02
C CYS A 75 17.02 -37.19 28.26
N ALA A 76 18.33 -36.99 28.22
CA ALA A 76 19.09 -36.42 29.34
C ALA A 76 18.74 -34.95 29.62
N CYS A 77 18.47 -34.16 28.58
CA CYS A 77 18.05 -32.76 28.71
C CYS A 77 16.59 -32.60 29.12
N LEU A 78 15.67 -33.37 28.52
CA LEU A 78 14.23 -33.05 28.53
C LEU A 78 13.37 -33.93 29.44
N ALA A 79 13.80 -35.15 29.78
CA ALA A 79 12.93 -36.11 30.49
C ALA A 79 12.47 -35.67 31.90
N LYS A 80 13.12 -34.65 32.48
CA LYS A 80 12.76 -34.03 33.77
C LYS A 80 12.11 -32.65 33.65
N VAL A 81 11.95 -32.13 32.42
CA VAL A 81 11.37 -30.81 32.15
C VAL A 81 9.86 -30.97 31.92
N LYS A 82 9.04 -30.38 32.79
CA LYS A 82 7.58 -30.40 32.65
C LYS A 82 7.17 -29.66 31.37
N GLY A 83 6.31 -30.25 30.55
CA GLY A 83 5.80 -29.67 29.29
C GLY A 83 6.70 -29.84 28.07
N ALA A 84 7.96 -30.28 28.24
CA ALA A 84 8.88 -30.61 27.15
C ALA A 84 9.13 -32.12 26.99
N ASN A 85 8.47 -32.95 27.80
CA ASN A 85 8.66 -34.40 27.84
C ASN A 85 7.60 -35.19 27.03
N ASP A 86 6.67 -34.53 26.33
CA ASP A 86 5.59 -35.19 25.58
C ASP A 86 6.12 -36.03 24.42
N GLY A 87 6.97 -35.46 23.56
CA GLY A 87 7.65 -36.21 22.49
C GLY A 87 8.55 -37.33 23.01
N ILE A 88 9.16 -37.14 24.19
CA ILE A 88 9.97 -38.18 24.85
C ILE A 88 9.10 -39.36 25.31
N ARG A 89 7.84 -39.10 25.72
CA ARG A 89 6.86 -40.15 26.04
C ARG A 89 6.32 -40.82 24.78
N PHE A 90 5.93 -40.03 23.77
CA PHE A 90 5.42 -40.50 22.49
C PHE A 90 6.39 -41.47 21.79
N VAL A 91 7.65 -41.08 21.58
CA VAL A 91 8.65 -41.93 20.92
C VAL A 91 8.96 -43.20 21.72
N LYS A 92 8.82 -43.18 23.05
CA LYS A 92 8.96 -44.37 23.90
C LYS A 92 7.75 -45.32 23.84
N SER A 93 6.60 -44.86 23.36
CA SER A 93 5.41 -45.70 23.12
C SER A 93 5.35 -46.33 21.72
N ILE A 94 6.36 -46.12 20.88
CA ILE A 94 6.48 -46.74 19.55
C ILE A 94 7.38 -48.00 19.67
N PRO A 95 6.82 -49.22 19.86
CA PRO A 95 7.59 -50.45 20.01
C PRO A 95 8.38 -50.85 18.76
N GLU A 96 8.02 -50.32 17.58
CA GLU A 96 8.70 -50.60 16.33
C GLU A 96 10.16 -50.12 16.33
N LEU A 97 10.46 -49.01 17.02
CA LEU A 97 11.78 -48.40 17.03
C LEU A 97 12.69 -49.12 18.02
N GLN A 98 13.77 -49.74 17.55
CA GLN A 98 14.75 -50.49 18.34
C GLN A 98 15.95 -49.63 18.75
N THR A 99 16.54 -48.87 17.83
CA THR A 99 17.80 -48.14 18.10
C THR A 99 17.57 -46.78 18.77
N SER A 100 18.64 -46.15 19.27
CA SER A 100 18.61 -44.74 19.66
C SER A 100 18.59 -43.79 18.45
N LEU A 101 19.07 -44.23 17.28
CA LEU A 101 19.08 -43.40 16.06
C LEU A 101 17.65 -43.20 15.54
N GLY A 102 16.92 -44.28 15.27
CA GLY A 102 15.53 -44.20 14.80
C GLY A 102 14.58 -43.51 15.79
N LYS A 103 14.81 -43.67 17.10
CA LYS A 103 14.11 -42.88 18.14
C LYS A 103 14.46 -41.38 18.05
N GLY A 104 15.71 -41.05 17.76
CA GLY A 104 16.14 -39.67 17.50
C GLY A 104 15.44 -39.06 16.29
N ARG A 105 15.39 -39.80 15.17
CA ARG A 105 14.67 -39.39 13.95
C ARG A 105 13.17 -39.20 14.20
N ALA A 106 12.53 -40.15 14.88
CA ALA A 106 11.12 -40.06 15.26
C ALA A 106 10.83 -38.84 16.15
N PHE A 107 11.75 -38.48 17.07
CA PHE A 107 11.61 -37.31 17.92
C PHE A 107 11.73 -36.00 17.14
N ILE A 108 12.65 -35.90 16.18
CA ILE A 108 12.76 -34.72 15.29
C ILE A 108 11.47 -34.55 14.48
N ARG A 109 10.96 -35.64 13.87
CA ARG A 109 9.69 -35.65 13.12
C ARG A 109 8.51 -35.20 13.98
N TYR A 110 8.38 -35.76 15.19
CA TYR A 110 7.36 -35.35 16.16
C TYR A 110 7.42 -33.85 16.46
N SER A 111 8.62 -33.31 16.70
CA SER A 111 8.82 -31.89 17.03
C SER A 111 8.62 -30.93 15.85
N LEU A 112 8.69 -31.40 14.60
CA LEU A 112 8.25 -30.65 13.41
C LEU A 112 6.71 -30.60 13.35
N VAL A 113 6.05 -31.76 13.41
CA VAL A 113 4.57 -31.88 13.38
C VAL A 113 3.88 -31.07 14.50
N HIS A 114 4.55 -30.91 15.64
CA HIS A 114 4.05 -30.13 16.79
C HIS A 114 4.65 -28.72 16.91
N GLN A 115 5.30 -28.19 15.86
CA GLN A 115 5.86 -26.83 15.79
C GLN A 115 6.65 -26.43 17.04
N ARG A 116 7.60 -27.29 17.43
CA ARG A 116 8.33 -27.25 18.71
C ARG A 116 9.83 -27.51 18.58
N LEU A 117 10.36 -27.75 17.39
CA LEU A 117 11.76 -28.15 17.19
C LEU A 117 12.76 -27.08 17.67
N ALA A 118 12.51 -25.80 17.39
CA ALA A 118 13.34 -24.70 17.86
C ALA A 118 13.38 -24.62 19.40
N ASP A 119 12.21 -24.51 20.04
CA ASP A 119 12.05 -24.52 21.51
C ASP A 119 12.76 -25.72 22.16
N THR A 120 12.58 -26.91 21.56
CA THR A 120 13.13 -28.18 22.06
C THR A 120 14.65 -28.20 22.02
N LEU A 121 15.25 -27.74 20.91
CA LEU A 121 16.71 -27.71 20.75
C LEU A 121 17.33 -26.57 21.56
N GLN A 122 16.71 -25.40 21.64
CA GLN A 122 17.13 -24.32 22.54
C GLN A 122 17.17 -24.80 24.00
N GLN A 123 16.11 -25.46 24.47
CA GLN A 123 16.05 -26.01 25.83
C GLN A 123 17.14 -27.06 26.09
N CYS A 124 17.58 -27.80 25.07
CA CYS A 124 18.72 -28.70 25.16
C CYS A 124 20.05 -27.93 25.23
N PHE A 125 20.30 -26.98 24.32
CA PHE A 125 21.57 -26.25 24.25
C PHE A 125 21.81 -25.36 25.49
N MET A 126 20.75 -24.77 26.06
CA MET A 126 20.79 -24.04 27.33
C MET A 126 21.21 -24.90 28.53
N ASN A 127 21.11 -26.24 28.45
CA ASN A 127 21.60 -27.15 29.47
C ASN A 127 23.11 -27.44 29.29
N THR A 128 23.94 -26.39 29.39
CA THR A 128 25.38 -26.43 29.10
C THR A 128 26.11 -27.56 29.80
N LYS A 129 25.67 -27.96 31.01
CA LYS A 129 26.21 -29.12 31.72
C LYS A 129 26.01 -30.40 30.89
N VAL A 130 24.76 -30.77 30.61
CA VAL A 130 24.45 -31.99 29.85
C VAL A 130 25.02 -31.92 28.43
N THR A 131 24.96 -30.76 27.76
CA THR A 131 25.59 -30.57 26.45
C THR A 131 27.11 -30.78 26.52
N SER A 132 27.79 -30.33 27.58
CA SER A 132 29.23 -30.60 27.76
C SER A 132 29.53 -32.05 28.12
N ASP A 133 28.63 -32.77 28.79
CA ASP A 133 28.75 -34.22 29.01
C ASP A 133 28.61 -35.03 27.70
N TRP A 134 27.86 -34.53 26.72
CA TRP A 134 27.53 -35.21 25.45
C TRP A 134 28.37 -34.81 24.24
N TYR A 135 28.95 -33.61 24.20
CA TYR A 135 29.73 -33.12 23.06
C TYR A 135 31.15 -32.69 23.44
N TYR A 136 32.06 -32.72 22.46
CA TYR A 136 33.38 -32.11 22.51
C TYR A 136 33.34 -30.64 22.03
N ALA A 137 34.44 -29.90 22.26
CA ALA A 137 34.48 -28.44 22.20
C ALA A 137 34.38 -27.80 20.79
N ARG A 138 34.36 -28.59 19.70
CA ARG A 138 34.14 -28.06 18.34
C ARG A 138 32.65 -28.01 17.99
N SER A 139 31.80 -28.76 18.69
CA SER A 139 30.35 -28.79 18.49
C SER A 139 29.75 -27.38 18.50
N PRO A 140 28.85 -27.04 17.55
CA PRO A 140 28.19 -25.73 17.54
C PRO A 140 27.33 -25.50 18.79
N PHE A 141 26.83 -26.56 19.43
CA PHE A 141 25.94 -26.50 20.60
C PHE A 141 26.62 -26.00 21.88
N LEU A 142 27.96 -25.95 21.91
CA LEU A 142 28.74 -25.36 23.01
C LEU A 142 29.25 -23.94 22.65
N LYS A 143 29.08 -23.50 21.39
CA LYS A 143 29.49 -22.18 20.91
C LYS A 143 28.25 -21.28 20.84
N ALA A 144 27.99 -20.52 21.90
CA ALA A 144 26.77 -19.72 22.10
C ALA A 144 26.21 -19.05 20.82
N LYS A 145 27.08 -18.39 20.04
CA LYS A 145 26.72 -17.79 18.74
C LYS A 145 26.20 -18.82 17.72
N LEU A 146 26.93 -19.90 17.47
CA LEU A 146 26.48 -20.92 16.50
C LEU A 146 25.20 -21.62 16.97
N SER A 147 25.02 -21.84 18.28
CA SER A 147 23.77 -22.37 18.81
C SER A 147 22.60 -21.38 18.66
N SER A 148 22.81 -20.07 18.83
CA SER A 148 21.75 -19.07 18.57
C SER A 148 21.45 -18.92 17.08
N ASP A 149 22.47 -18.97 16.23
CA ASP A 149 22.32 -18.88 14.77
C ASP A 149 21.48 -20.07 14.25
N ILE A 150 21.78 -21.30 14.68
CA ILE A 150 21.01 -22.52 14.32
C ILE A 150 19.58 -22.47 14.88
N VAL A 151 19.39 -22.07 16.15
CA VAL A 151 18.05 -21.98 16.76
C VAL A 151 17.21 -20.88 16.10
N GLY A 152 17.82 -19.74 15.74
CA GLY A 152 17.16 -18.65 15.04
C GLY A 152 16.61 -19.07 13.68
N GLN A 153 17.40 -19.81 12.90
CA GLN A 153 16.94 -20.43 11.65
C GLN A 153 15.75 -21.36 11.89
N LEU A 154 15.87 -22.27 12.89
CA LEU A 154 14.81 -23.24 13.21
C LEU A 154 13.49 -22.60 13.65
N TYR A 155 13.49 -21.35 14.15
CA TYR A 155 12.25 -20.66 14.50
C TYR A 155 11.36 -20.35 13.27
N GLU A 156 11.92 -20.21 12.06
CA GLU A 156 11.13 -20.09 10.82
C GLU A 156 10.20 -21.31 10.61
N LEU A 157 10.65 -22.51 10.97
CA LEU A 157 9.85 -23.74 10.87
C LEU A 157 8.74 -23.85 11.94
N THR A 158 8.60 -22.86 12.82
CA THR A 158 7.48 -22.80 13.79
C THR A 158 6.18 -22.36 13.11
N GLU A 159 6.28 -21.60 12.01
CA GLU A 159 5.11 -21.16 11.22
C GLU A 159 4.72 -22.18 10.13
N VAL A 160 5.65 -23.06 9.74
CA VAL A 160 5.43 -24.12 8.75
C VAL A 160 4.64 -25.27 9.37
N GLN A 161 3.66 -25.81 8.63
CA GLN A 161 2.91 -27.00 9.03
C GLN A 161 3.52 -28.26 8.37
N PHE A 162 3.49 -29.38 9.09
CA PHE A 162 4.09 -30.65 8.66
C PHE A 162 3.12 -31.81 8.93
N ASP A 163 2.75 -32.58 7.90
CA ASP A 163 1.99 -33.83 8.02
C ASP A 163 2.90 -35.04 7.75
N LEU A 164 3.56 -35.52 8.80
CA LEU A 164 4.59 -36.57 8.71
C LEU A 164 4.08 -37.86 9.35
N ALA A 165 4.08 -38.97 8.61
CA ALA A 165 3.53 -40.21 9.12
C ALA A 165 4.37 -40.74 10.29
N SER A 166 3.71 -41.04 11.41
CA SER A 166 4.34 -41.49 12.66
C SER A 166 4.90 -42.92 12.60
N ARG A 167 4.40 -43.73 11.66
CA ARG A 167 4.69 -45.15 11.44
C ARG A 167 4.71 -45.47 9.94
N GLY A 168 5.22 -46.65 9.57
CA GLY A 168 5.25 -47.15 8.18
C GLY A 168 6.60 -47.01 7.46
N TYR A 169 7.60 -46.43 8.11
CA TYR A 169 9.00 -46.42 7.65
C TYR A 169 9.91 -47.02 8.73
N ASP A 170 10.97 -47.70 8.31
CA ASP A 170 12.05 -48.11 9.20
C ASP A 170 13.00 -46.92 9.44
N LEU A 171 12.73 -46.18 10.52
CA LEU A 171 13.56 -45.05 10.95
C LEU A 171 14.89 -45.49 11.57
N ASP A 172 15.03 -46.75 12.02
CA ASP A 172 16.32 -47.25 12.49
C ASP A 172 17.30 -47.40 11.31
N ALA A 173 16.80 -47.81 10.14
CA ALA A 173 17.54 -47.80 8.89
C ALA A 173 17.73 -46.37 8.32
N ALA A 174 16.65 -45.69 7.92
CA ALA A 174 16.74 -44.49 7.08
C ALA A 174 15.72 -43.38 7.39
N TRP A 175 15.97 -42.18 6.88
CA TRP A 175 14.94 -41.13 6.81
C TRP A 175 13.90 -41.46 5.71
N PRO A 176 12.62 -41.09 5.89
CA PRO A 176 11.60 -41.25 4.85
C PRO A 176 11.90 -40.34 3.64
N ALA A 177 11.64 -40.86 2.44
CA ALA A 177 11.94 -40.20 1.16
C ALA A 177 10.76 -40.25 0.16
N PHE A 178 9.57 -40.63 0.63
CA PHE A 178 8.31 -40.56 -0.09
C PHE A 178 7.15 -40.66 0.91
N ALA A 179 6.03 -39.99 0.63
CA ALA A 179 4.84 -40.09 1.46
C ALA A 179 4.06 -41.38 1.21
N ARG A 180 3.85 -42.17 2.28
CA ARG A 180 2.75 -43.14 2.32
C ARG A 180 1.45 -42.38 2.49
N ARG A 181 0.65 -42.27 1.41
CA ARG A 181 -0.66 -41.59 1.43
C ARG A 181 -1.55 -42.13 2.56
N THR A 182 -1.83 -41.30 3.56
CA THR A 182 -2.89 -41.53 4.58
C THR A 182 -4.30 -41.27 4.03
N LEU A 183 -4.46 -41.25 2.69
CA LEU A 183 -5.68 -40.90 1.99
C LEU A 183 -6.59 -42.12 1.83
N ALA A 184 -7.48 -42.33 2.80
CA ALA A 184 -8.72 -43.05 2.56
C ALA A 184 -9.53 -42.30 1.46
N PRO A 185 -10.02 -42.98 0.40
CA PRO A 185 -10.77 -42.31 -0.66
C PRO A 185 -12.08 -41.70 -0.15
N GLY A 186 -12.06 -40.39 0.14
CA GLY A 186 -13.19 -39.65 0.70
C GLY A 186 -12.82 -38.63 1.78
N SER A 187 -11.64 -38.71 2.40
CA SER A 187 -11.17 -37.65 3.31
C SER A 187 -10.63 -36.46 2.52
N SER A 188 -11.17 -35.27 2.75
CA SER A 188 -10.71 -34.02 2.12
C SER A 188 -9.60 -33.37 2.95
N ALA A 189 -8.67 -32.66 2.31
CA ALA A 189 -7.52 -32.02 2.94
C ALA A 189 -7.92 -31.04 4.08
N TYR A 190 -9.12 -30.47 4.01
CA TYR A 190 -9.68 -29.56 5.03
C TYR A 190 -9.93 -30.19 6.42
N LEU A 191 -9.63 -31.48 6.63
CA LEU A 191 -9.74 -32.13 7.95
C LEU A 191 -8.45 -32.13 8.78
N TRP A 192 -7.32 -31.64 8.27
CA TRP A 192 -6.08 -31.57 9.06
C TRP A 192 -6.17 -30.50 10.16
N LYS A 193 -6.39 -30.93 11.41
CA LYS A 193 -6.42 -30.04 12.59
C LYS A 193 -5.02 -29.95 13.21
N PRO A 194 -4.44 -28.74 13.36
CA PRO A 194 -3.09 -28.59 13.89
C PRO A 194 -2.98 -29.10 15.35
N PRO A 195 -1.95 -29.90 15.70
CA PRO A 195 -1.72 -30.36 17.06
C PRO A 195 -1.49 -29.20 18.04
N SER A 196 -2.50 -28.90 18.86
CA SER A 196 -2.44 -27.80 19.83
C SER A 196 -1.29 -27.95 20.83
N ARG A 197 -0.63 -26.84 21.19
CA ARG A 197 0.58 -26.77 22.06
C ARG A 197 0.32 -27.16 23.54
N SER A 198 -0.75 -27.90 23.84
CA SER A 198 -1.17 -28.39 25.16
C SER A 198 -1.77 -29.81 25.16
N SER A 199 -1.86 -30.49 24.01
CA SER A 199 -2.55 -31.78 23.86
C SER A 199 -1.92 -32.91 24.69
N SER A 200 -2.67 -33.42 25.67
CA SER A 200 -2.25 -34.57 26.47
C SER A 200 -2.41 -35.90 25.73
N MET A 201 -1.53 -36.87 26.05
CA MET A 201 -1.36 -38.14 25.32
C MET A 201 -2.65 -38.90 25.02
N SER A 202 -3.65 -38.88 25.91
CA SER A 202 -4.92 -39.60 25.76
C SER A 202 -5.68 -39.25 24.48
N SER A 203 -5.58 -38.01 24.00
CA SER A 203 -6.24 -37.57 22.76
C SER A 203 -5.55 -38.12 21.51
N LEU A 204 -4.22 -38.26 21.52
CA LEU A 204 -3.43 -38.69 20.36
C LEU A 204 -3.51 -40.19 20.11
N VAL A 205 -3.62 -41.01 21.16
CA VAL A 205 -3.75 -42.47 21.04
C VAL A 205 -5.12 -42.87 20.47
N SER A 206 -6.19 -42.23 20.95
CA SER A 206 -7.57 -42.57 20.56
C SER A 206 -7.82 -42.39 19.06
N SER A 207 -7.33 -41.27 18.48
CA SER A 207 -7.46 -41.00 17.03
C SER A 207 -6.65 -41.93 16.13
N TYR A 208 -5.69 -42.70 16.66
CA TYR A 208 -4.82 -43.60 15.89
C TYR A 208 -5.22 -45.08 16.00
N LEU A 209 -5.84 -45.51 17.10
CA LEU A 209 -6.37 -46.87 17.22
C LEU A 209 -7.62 -47.08 16.34
N GLN A 210 -8.45 -46.05 16.22
CA GLN A 210 -9.76 -46.12 15.54
C GLN A 210 -9.67 -46.35 14.02
N THR A 211 -8.47 -46.31 13.43
CA THR A 211 -8.22 -46.68 12.01
C THR A 211 -7.56 -48.05 11.83
N GLN A 212 -7.21 -48.77 12.90
CA GLN A 212 -6.43 -50.01 12.82
C GLN A 212 -7.27 -51.31 12.89
N GLU A 213 -8.52 -51.26 13.36
CA GLU A 213 -9.33 -52.47 13.61
C GLU A 213 -9.89 -53.16 12.34
N MET A 214 -9.88 -52.52 11.17
CA MET A 214 -10.38 -53.12 9.92
C MET A 214 -9.35 -53.99 9.16
N ALA A 215 -8.20 -54.31 9.77
CA ALA A 215 -7.05 -54.91 9.08
C ALA A 215 -6.50 -56.21 9.72
N SER A 216 -7.34 -57.04 10.34
CA SER A 216 -6.97 -58.43 10.71
C SER A 216 -8.13 -59.40 10.50
N SER A 217 -7.94 -60.37 9.61
CA SER A 217 -8.87 -61.49 9.39
C SER A 217 -8.11 -62.81 9.30
N PHE A 218 -8.77 -63.91 9.67
CA PHE A 218 -8.20 -65.23 10.01
C PHE A 218 -7.35 -65.21 11.30
N ASP A 219 -7.32 -66.28 12.10
CA ASP A 219 -7.76 -67.67 11.83
C ASP A 219 -8.63 -68.27 12.96
N VAL A 220 -9.32 -69.38 12.69
CA VAL A 220 -10.30 -70.01 13.60
C VAL A 220 -10.06 -71.52 13.75
N SER A 221 -9.62 -71.97 14.93
CA SER A 221 -10.07 -73.23 15.56
C SER A 221 -9.34 -73.59 16.86
N SER A 222 -10.09 -73.71 17.98
CA SER A 222 -9.77 -74.62 19.11
C SER A 222 -10.96 -74.73 20.09
N PRO A 223 -11.49 -75.93 20.37
CA PRO A 223 -12.78 -76.12 21.06
C PRO A 223 -12.66 -76.26 22.60
N LEU A 224 -11.77 -75.51 23.24
CA LEU A 224 -11.55 -75.55 24.70
C LEU A 224 -11.92 -74.25 25.42
N ASN A 225 -12.44 -73.24 24.73
CA ASN A 225 -12.49 -71.88 25.24
C ASN A 225 -13.76 -71.50 26.04
N ASN A 226 -14.80 -72.34 26.13
CA ASN A 226 -16.12 -71.90 26.63
C ASN A 226 -16.10 -71.34 28.06
N GLU A 227 -15.41 -71.97 29.01
CA GLU A 227 -15.32 -71.46 30.39
C GLU A 227 -14.51 -70.15 30.50
N ALA A 228 -13.53 -69.96 29.60
CA ALA A 228 -12.82 -68.68 29.49
C ALA A 228 -13.68 -67.62 28.80
N GLN A 229 -14.51 -68.02 27.82
CA GLN A 229 -15.39 -67.14 27.07
C GLN A 229 -16.41 -66.45 27.99
N GLU A 230 -17.04 -67.19 28.90
CA GLU A 230 -17.99 -66.62 29.88
C GLU A 230 -17.33 -65.57 30.78
N GLY A 231 -16.11 -65.83 31.27
CA GLY A 231 -15.32 -64.85 32.04
C GLY A 231 -14.87 -63.64 31.21
N PHE A 232 -14.59 -63.81 29.91
CA PHE A 232 -14.34 -62.69 29.00
C PHE A 232 -15.60 -61.89 28.68
N ASP A 233 -16.78 -62.51 28.61
CA ASP A 233 -18.05 -61.84 28.34
C ASP A 233 -18.58 -61.10 29.58
N GLU A 234 -18.36 -61.62 30.79
CA GLU A 234 -18.58 -60.87 32.04
C GLU A 234 -17.62 -59.68 32.15
N MET A 235 -16.33 -59.87 31.86
CA MET A 235 -15.33 -58.78 31.88
C MET A 235 -15.57 -57.73 30.77
N ARG A 236 -16.11 -58.12 29.61
CA ARG A 236 -16.62 -57.19 28.57
C ARG A 236 -17.80 -56.38 29.11
N LEU A 237 -18.76 -57.02 29.76
CA LEU A 237 -19.93 -56.34 30.33
C LEU A 237 -19.57 -55.38 31.47
N GLU A 238 -18.53 -55.68 32.26
CA GLU A 238 -17.95 -54.73 33.22
C GLU A 238 -17.23 -53.57 32.50
N LEU A 239 -16.46 -53.85 31.44
CA LEU A 239 -15.77 -52.83 30.65
C LEU A 239 -16.76 -51.87 29.97
N ASP A 240 -17.83 -52.38 29.36
CA ASP A 240 -18.92 -51.59 28.77
C ASP A 240 -19.59 -50.67 29.82
N GLN A 241 -19.85 -51.19 31.03
CA GLN A 241 -20.41 -50.40 32.13
C GLN A 241 -19.44 -49.34 32.65
N LEU A 242 -18.14 -49.63 32.69
CA LEU A 242 -17.10 -48.67 33.05
C LEU A 242 -16.91 -47.62 31.96
N GLU A 243 -16.96 -47.97 30.68
CA GLU A 243 -16.95 -47.03 29.55
C GLU A 243 -18.18 -46.11 29.57
N VAL A 244 -19.38 -46.64 29.79
CA VAL A 244 -20.60 -45.82 29.92
C VAL A 244 -20.50 -44.88 31.12
N ARG A 245 -19.90 -45.35 32.23
CA ARG A 245 -19.64 -44.51 33.42
C ARG A 245 -18.57 -43.46 33.16
N GLU A 246 -17.52 -43.77 32.41
CA GLU A 246 -16.48 -42.82 32.03
C GLU A 246 -17.04 -41.77 31.07
N LYS A 247 -17.75 -42.17 30.01
CA LYS A 247 -18.44 -41.26 29.08
C LYS A 247 -19.35 -40.29 29.84
N ARG A 248 -20.13 -40.78 30.81
CA ARG A 248 -20.98 -39.93 31.67
C ARG A 248 -20.20 -38.97 32.58
N LEU A 249 -19.02 -39.37 33.06
CA LEU A 249 -18.14 -38.49 33.84
C LEU A 249 -17.40 -37.47 32.96
N GLN A 250 -17.04 -37.85 31.72
CA GLN A 250 -16.48 -36.95 30.71
C GLN A 250 -17.53 -35.92 30.25
N GLU A 251 -18.80 -36.31 30.06
CA GLU A 251 -19.93 -35.41 29.82
C GLU A 251 -20.10 -34.41 30.96
N GLN A 252 -20.06 -34.88 32.22
CA GLN A 252 -20.15 -34.01 33.39
C GLN A 252 -18.94 -33.05 33.52
N MET A 253 -17.73 -33.51 33.22
CA MET A 253 -16.55 -32.63 33.13
C MET A 253 -16.72 -31.59 32.02
N GLN A 254 -17.09 -32.00 30.81
CA GLN A 254 -17.30 -31.07 29.69
C GLN A 254 -18.38 -30.03 30.00
N GLN A 255 -19.45 -30.41 30.70
CA GLN A 255 -20.48 -29.47 31.13
C GLN A 255 -19.95 -28.48 32.17
N LEU A 256 -19.23 -28.95 33.19
CA LEU A 256 -18.60 -28.08 34.21
C LEU A 256 -17.49 -27.20 33.62
N ASP A 257 -16.78 -27.66 32.58
CA ASP A 257 -15.77 -26.89 31.85
C ASP A 257 -16.42 -25.80 30.98
N ARG A 258 -17.58 -26.07 30.35
CA ARG A 258 -18.39 -25.05 29.65
C ARG A 258 -18.89 -23.99 30.63
N GLU A 259 -19.49 -24.40 31.74
CA GLU A 259 -19.95 -23.50 32.80
C GLU A 259 -18.79 -22.67 33.38
N ASN A 260 -17.60 -23.25 33.56
CA ASN A 260 -16.40 -22.50 33.95
C ASN A 260 -15.91 -21.52 32.87
N GLN A 261 -16.02 -21.86 31.59
CA GLN A 261 -15.66 -20.97 30.48
C GLN A 261 -16.65 -19.80 30.36
N GLU A 262 -17.95 -20.08 30.45
CA GLU A 262 -19.02 -19.06 30.47
C GLU A 262 -18.88 -18.12 31.67
N LEU A 263 -18.62 -18.64 32.87
CA LEU A 263 -18.36 -17.83 34.07
C LEU A 263 -17.09 -16.98 33.92
N ARG A 264 -16.01 -17.52 33.33
CA ARG A 264 -14.78 -16.75 33.06
C ARG A 264 -15.01 -15.66 32.01
N ALA A 265 -15.76 -15.93 30.96
CA ALA A 265 -16.13 -14.95 29.92
C ALA A 265 -17.05 -13.86 30.48
N ALA A 266 -17.99 -14.21 31.37
CA ALA A 266 -18.83 -13.24 32.07
C ALA A 266 -17.99 -12.33 33.00
N VAL A 267 -17.00 -12.90 33.71
CA VAL A 267 -16.08 -12.14 34.57
C VAL A 267 -15.12 -11.27 33.76
N SER A 268 -14.58 -11.72 32.62
CA SER A 268 -13.74 -10.88 31.76
C SER A 268 -14.54 -9.74 31.15
N LEU A 269 -15.73 -10.02 30.61
CA LEU A 269 -16.65 -9.01 30.08
C LEU A 269 -17.09 -8.00 31.16
N GLN A 270 -17.24 -8.42 32.43
CA GLN A 270 -17.48 -7.50 33.54
C GLN A 270 -16.24 -6.67 33.89
N GLY A 271 -15.05 -7.26 33.81
CA GLY A 271 -13.77 -6.56 33.97
C GLY A 271 -13.55 -5.49 32.90
N GLU A 272 -13.79 -5.82 31.63
CA GLU A 272 -13.74 -4.90 30.48
C GLU A 272 -14.76 -3.77 30.61
N LYS A 273 -15.99 -4.07 31.03
CA LYS A 273 -17.01 -3.04 31.32
C LYS A 273 -16.57 -2.12 32.47
N LEU A 274 -16.01 -2.66 33.55
CA LEU A 274 -15.47 -1.84 34.65
C LEU A 274 -14.23 -1.04 34.25
N GLN A 275 -13.40 -1.54 33.33
CA GLN A 275 -12.23 -0.83 32.82
C GLN A 275 -12.64 0.30 31.85
N THR A 276 -13.53 0.03 30.89
CA THR A 276 -14.05 1.05 29.97
C THR A 276 -14.83 2.15 30.70
N GLU A 277 -15.60 1.83 31.74
CA GLU A 277 -16.21 2.85 32.62
C GLU A 277 -15.17 3.66 33.42
N ARG A 278 -14.08 3.03 33.89
CA ARG A 278 -12.96 3.77 34.52
C ARG A 278 -12.21 4.66 33.53
N GLU A 279 -12.12 4.26 32.27
CA GLU A 279 -11.49 5.03 31.19
C GLU A 279 -12.36 6.21 30.76
N ARG A 280 -13.68 6.00 30.63
CA ARG A 280 -14.68 7.08 30.48
C ARG A 280 -14.63 8.05 31.65
N GLY A 281 -14.54 7.54 32.89
CA GLY A 281 -14.40 8.35 34.10
C GLY A 281 -13.10 9.17 34.14
N ARG A 282 -11.98 8.63 33.65
CA ARG A 282 -10.71 9.38 33.51
C ARG A 282 -10.81 10.46 32.43
N ALA A 283 -11.29 10.13 31.24
CA ALA A 283 -11.48 11.10 30.16
C ALA A 283 -12.40 12.24 30.59
N ALA A 284 -13.54 11.94 31.22
CA ALA A 284 -14.44 12.95 31.75
C ALA A 284 -13.82 13.81 32.87
N ALA A 285 -12.90 13.26 33.68
CA ALA A 285 -12.16 14.03 34.68
C ALA A 285 -11.09 14.94 34.05
N GLU A 286 -10.38 14.46 33.02
CA GLU A 286 -9.42 15.24 32.25
C GLU A 286 -10.11 16.37 31.47
N ASP A 287 -11.27 16.12 30.86
CA ASP A 287 -12.08 17.15 30.20
C ASP A 287 -12.65 18.16 31.20
N ASN A 288 -13.10 17.73 32.38
CA ASN A 288 -13.48 18.68 33.44
C ASN A 288 -12.28 19.53 33.91
N ALA A 289 -11.07 18.96 34.00
CA ALA A 289 -9.87 19.73 34.33
C ALA A 289 -9.51 20.74 33.22
N ARG A 290 -9.60 20.35 31.94
CA ARG A 290 -9.44 21.25 30.78
C ARG A 290 -10.46 22.38 30.79
N LEU A 291 -11.73 22.07 30.99
CA LEU A 291 -12.81 23.06 31.10
C LEU A 291 -12.60 24.01 32.28
N THR A 292 -12.21 23.49 33.45
CA THR A 292 -11.91 24.32 34.64
C THR A 292 -10.74 25.27 34.38
N CYS A 293 -9.68 24.79 33.73
CA CYS A 293 -8.53 25.63 33.35
C CYS A 293 -8.93 26.71 32.32
N MET A 294 -9.77 26.37 31.33
CA MET A 294 -10.26 27.31 30.33
C MET A 294 -11.19 28.38 30.95
N VAL A 295 -12.05 27.99 31.89
CA VAL A 295 -12.90 28.93 32.65
C VAL A 295 -12.04 29.86 33.50
N ALA A 296 -10.99 29.36 34.16
CA ALA A 296 -10.08 30.19 34.93
C ALA A 296 -9.32 31.21 34.06
N GLU A 297 -8.83 30.80 32.89
CA GLU A 297 -8.13 31.72 31.97
C GLU A 297 -9.09 32.72 31.31
N LEU A 298 -10.33 32.32 30.98
CA LEU A 298 -11.38 33.25 30.52
C LEU A 298 -11.78 34.26 31.61
N GLN A 299 -11.88 33.83 32.86
CA GLN A 299 -12.16 34.72 33.98
C GLN A 299 -11.01 35.71 34.21
N LYS A 300 -9.75 35.26 34.12
CA LYS A 300 -8.56 36.11 34.16
C LYS A 300 -8.49 37.09 33.00
N GLN A 301 -8.89 36.68 31.78
CA GLN A 301 -9.06 37.61 30.64
C GLN A 301 -10.17 38.63 30.90
N TRP A 302 -11.29 38.22 31.49
CA TRP A 302 -12.37 39.13 31.89
C TRP A 302 -11.90 40.15 32.94
N GLU A 303 -11.20 39.72 33.98
CA GLU A 303 -10.59 40.60 35.00
C GLU A 303 -9.60 41.60 34.38
N VAL A 304 -8.75 41.16 33.45
CA VAL A 304 -7.82 42.04 32.71
C VAL A 304 -8.59 43.05 31.84
N THR A 305 -9.62 42.63 31.10
CA THR A 305 -10.43 43.56 30.29
C THR A 305 -11.25 44.53 31.15
N GLN A 306 -11.72 44.12 32.33
CA GLN A 306 -12.36 45.02 33.27
C GLN A 306 -11.35 46.04 33.84
N ALA A 307 -10.14 45.59 34.18
CA ALA A 307 -9.07 46.48 34.64
C ALA A 307 -8.66 47.51 33.58
N THR A 308 -8.53 47.12 32.30
CA THR A 308 -8.24 48.07 31.22
C THR A 308 -9.41 49.04 30.96
N GLN A 309 -10.66 48.60 31.07
CA GLN A 309 -11.82 49.50 30.98
C GLN A 309 -11.88 50.51 32.13
N ASN A 310 -11.50 50.10 33.35
CA ASN A 310 -11.43 51.01 34.49
C ASN A 310 -10.29 52.02 34.31
N ALA A 311 -9.09 51.58 33.93
CA ALA A 311 -7.98 52.48 33.63
C ALA A 311 -8.31 53.47 32.49
N VAL A 312 -9.02 53.03 31.44
CA VAL A 312 -9.48 53.93 30.36
C VAL A 312 -10.48 54.99 30.88
N LYS A 313 -11.35 54.66 31.84
CA LYS A 313 -12.22 55.66 32.49
C LYS A 313 -11.41 56.64 33.35
N GLU A 314 -10.49 56.15 34.16
CA GLU A 314 -9.59 56.99 34.97
C GLU A 314 -8.78 57.95 34.07
N PHE A 315 -8.29 57.49 32.91
CA PHE A 315 -7.66 58.36 31.92
C PHE A 315 -8.63 59.36 31.27
N GLN A 316 -9.88 58.98 30.98
CA GLN A 316 -10.89 59.92 30.48
C GLN A 316 -11.26 60.99 31.52
N GLU A 317 -11.37 60.63 32.79
CA GLU A 317 -11.63 61.57 33.88
C GLU A 317 -10.43 62.52 34.08
N CYS A 318 -9.19 62.02 33.99
CA CYS A 318 -7.98 62.86 33.99
C CYS A 318 -7.90 63.80 32.78
N LEU A 319 -8.30 63.35 31.58
CA LEU A 319 -8.35 64.20 30.39
C LEU A 319 -9.39 65.30 30.53
N GLN A 320 -10.61 65.00 31.00
CA GLN A 320 -11.64 66.00 31.24
C GLN A 320 -11.22 67.02 32.32
N ALA A 321 -10.52 66.59 33.37
CA ALA A 321 -9.96 67.50 34.36
C ALA A 321 -8.86 68.42 33.78
N LEU A 322 -8.05 67.92 32.84
CA LEU A 322 -7.06 68.73 32.12
C LEU A 322 -7.69 69.70 31.11
N GLU A 323 -8.75 69.28 30.39
CA GLU A 323 -9.51 70.13 29.47
C GLU A 323 -10.20 71.28 30.22
N LEU A 324 -10.85 70.99 31.36
CA LEU A 324 -11.44 72.01 32.23
C LEU A 324 -10.37 72.97 32.78
N GLY A 325 -9.26 72.46 33.32
CA GLY A 325 -8.15 73.27 33.83
C GLY A 325 -7.35 74.01 32.75
N ALA A 326 -7.53 73.68 31.47
CA ALA A 326 -7.05 74.46 30.34
C ALA A 326 -8.03 75.58 29.99
N ALA A 327 -9.34 75.30 29.92
CA ALA A 327 -10.38 76.29 29.65
C ALA A 327 -10.42 77.41 30.71
N GLU A 328 -10.28 77.07 32.00
CA GLU A 328 -10.15 78.06 33.09
C GLU A 328 -8.96 79.01 32.85
N LYS A 329 -7.82 78.48 32.39
CA LYS A 329 -6.64 79.29 32.07
C LYS A 329 -6.82 80.13 30.81
N GLU A 330 -7.52 79.63 29.80
CA GLU A 330 -7.87 80.43 28.63
C GLU A 330 -8.79 81.60 29.00
N GLU A 331 -9.76 81.43 29.91
CA GLU A 331 -10.55 82.55 30.43
C GLU A 331 -9.69 83.55 31.22
N ASP A 332 -8.77 83.08 32.08
CA ASP A 332 -7.81 83.92 32.79
C ASP A 332 -6.97 84.76 31.80
N TYR A 333 -6.39 84.15 30.77
CA TYR A 333 -5.63 84.85 29.73
C TYR A 333 -6.49 85.86 28.96
N HIS A 334 -7.72 85.50 28.56
CA HIS A 334 -8.65 86.43 27.89
C HIS A 334 -9.13 87.57 28.81
N SER A 335 -9.14 87.36 30.13
CA SER A 335 -9.42 88.43 31.11
C SER A 335 -8.22 89.39 31.22
N ALA A 336 -7.00 88.87 31.25
CA ALA A 336 -5.77 89.65 31.32
C ALA A 336 -5.55 90.48 30.04
N VAL A 337 -5.79 89.89 28.85
CA VAL A 337 -5.71 90.60 27.56
C VAL A 337 -6.73 91.74 27.50
N ARG A 338 -8.00 91.52 27.81
CA ARG A 338 -9.01 92.60 27.87
C ARG A 338 -8.66 93.72 28.86
N ARG A 339 -7.93 93.38 29.94
CA ARG A 339 -7.42 94.36 30.91
C ARG A 339 -6.26 95.18 30.36
N LEU A 340 -5.38 94.59 29.56
CA LEU A 340 -4.32 95.32 28.85
C LEU A 340 -4.89 96.22 27.75
N GLU A 341 -5.84 95.72 26.95
CA GLU A 341 -6.55 96.51 25.93
C GLU A 341 -7.25 97.74 26.51
N SER A 342 -7.85 97.63 27.71
CA SER A 342 -8.52 98.77 28.35
C SER A 342 -7.55 99.84 28.86
N MET A 343 -6.30 99.47 29.19
CA MET A 343 -5.24 100.43 29.54
C MET A 343 -4.54 101.04 28.32
N LEU A 344 -4.50 100.33 27.18
CA LEU A 344 -3.86 100.83 25.96
C LEU A 344 -4.76 101.81 25.17
N ARG A 345 -6.09 101.65 25.26
CA ARG A 345 -7.04 102.46 24.48
C ARG A 345 -6.92 103.98 24.69
N PRO A 346 -6.70 104.52 25.92
CA PRO A 346 -6.46 105.95 26.13
C PRO A 346 -5.12 106.42 25.54
N LEU A 347 -4.05 105.62 25.70
CA LEU A 347 -2.71 105.96 25.21
C LEU A 347 -2.65 106.06 23.67
N VAL A 348 -3.42 105.22 22.97
CA VAL A 348 -3.58 105.34 21.50
C VAL A 348 -4.28 106.64 21.13
N GLN A 349 -5.34 107.02 21.86
CA GLN A 349 -6.09 108.26 21.61
C GLN A 349 -5.26 109.52 21.88
N GLU A 350 -4.39 109.50 22.89
CA GLU A 350 -3.43 110.59 23.15
C GLU A 350 -2.35 110.69 22.06
N LEU A 351 -1.87 109.56 21.52
CA LEU A 351 -0.91 109.54 20.41
C LEU A 351 -1.53 109.97 19.08
N GLU A 352 -2.80 109.66 18.82
CA GLU A 352 -3.52 110.17 17.65
C GLU A 352 -3.79 111.68 17.76
N ALA A 353 -4.22 112.17 18.94
CA ALA A 353 -4.39 113.60 19.18
C ALA A 353 -3.07 114.41 19.05
N ALA A 354 -1.92 113.82 19.40
CA ALA A 354 -0.61 114.44 19.18
C ALA A 354 -0.17 114.46 17.70
N ARG A 355 -0.73 113.58 16.86
CA ARG A 355 -0.37 113.44 15.44
C ARG A 355 -1.00 114.52 14.56
N ASP A 356 -2.24 114.91 14.87
CA ASP A 356 -2.99 115.87 14.06
C ASP A 356 -2.55 117.34 14.23
N LEU A 357 -1.72 117.65 15.23
CA LEU A 357 -1.21 119.01 15.49
C LEU A 357 0.14 119.34 14.81
N LEU A 358 0.80 118.35 14.19
CA LEU A 358 2.08 118.53 13.48
C LEU A 358 1.95 118.37 11.95
N GLY A 359 0.71 118.31 11.43
CA GLY A 359 0.41 117.91 10.06
C GLY A 359 0.05 119.02 9.07
N GLY A 360 0.35 120.30 9.35
CA GLY A 360 -0.15 121.39 8.48
C GLY A 360 0.62 122.71 8.51
N GLU A 361 1.63 122.84 7.65
CA GLU A 361 1.80 124.01 6.78
C GLU A 361 2.83 123.70 5.65
N ASP A 362 2.33 123.69 4.40
CA ASP A 362 2.98 124.10 3.14
C ASP A 362 4.38 123.57 2.68
N ARG A 363 4.63 123.27 1.39
CA ARG A 363 3.73 123.02 0.24
C ARG A 363 4.50 122.36 -0.93
N HIS A 364 3.74 121.88 -1.91
CA HIS A 364 4.15 121.63 -3.30
C HIS A 364 4.76 122.93 -3.93
N SER A 365 5.65 122.95 -4.93
CA SER A 365 6.39 121.93 -5.72
C SER A 365 7.35 122.65 -6.70
N ALA A 366 8.36 121.96 -7.29
CA ALA A 366 8.81 122.13 -8.69
C ALA A 366 10.08 121.33 -9.09
N ASN A 367 9.97 120.55 -10.17
CA ASN A 367 10.94 120.13 -11.21
C ASN A 367 12.43 120.57 -11.08
N VAL A 368 13.42 119.66 -11.11
CA VAL A 368 13.94 118.95 -12.32
C VAL A 368 14.53 119.94 -13.36
N PRO A 369 15.83 119.88 -13.74
CA PRO A 369 16.42 118.66 -14.33
C PRO A 369 17.92 118.34 -14.06
N ALA A 370 18.34 117.22 -14.67
CA ALA A 370 19.69 116.85 -15.15
C ALA A 370 20.72 116.17 -14.20
N GLN A 371 21.04 114.92 -14.58
CA GLN A 371 22.31 114.20 -14.37
C GLN A 371 23.48 114.94 -15.08
N PRO A 372 24.79 114.65 -14.82
CA PRO A 372 25.35 113.34 -14.45
C PRO A 372 26.56 113.37 -13.46
N GLY A 373 27.26 112.23 -13.33
CA GLY A 373 28.68 112.21 -12.95
C GLY A 373 29.02 111.39 -11.69
N THR A 374 29.54 110.18 -11.89
CA THR A 374 30.13 109.33 -10.83
C THR A 374 31.55 109.77 -10.49
N ALA A 375 31.92 109.90 -9.20
CA ALA A 375 33.23 109.47 -8.67
C ALA A 375 33.33 109.58 -7.13
N GLU A 376 33.91 108.53 -6.54
CA GLU A 376 34.89 108.44 -5.44
C GLU A 376 34.98 109.59 -4.38
N GLN A 377 34.85 109.36 -3.07
CA GLN A 377 35.62 108.52 -2.12
C GLN A 377 36.91 109.19 -1.59
N LYS A 378 37.03 109.33 -0.25
CA LYS A 378 38.18 109.90 0.52
C LYS A 378 38.30 111.44 0.39
N ALA A 379 39.08 112.16 1.20
CA ALA A 379 40.03 111.75 2.26
C ALA A 379 40.00 112.74 3.44
N ASP A 380 40.67 112.39 4.55
CA ASP A 380 41.11 113.36 5.57
C ASP A 380 42.62 113.21 5.80
N ALA A 381 43.39 114.13 5.23
CA ALA A 381 44.81 114.41 5.46
C ALA A 381 45.22 115.69 4.70
N ALA A 382 45.29 116.82 5.41
CA ALA A 382 45.74 118.13 4.92
C ALA A 382 47.29 118.17 4.69
N PRO A 383 47.92 119.25 4.16
CA PRO A 383 47.43 120.61 3.80
C PRO A 383 47.65 120.98 2.29
N ASP A 384 47.30 122.16 1.75
CA ASP A 384 47.40 123.52 2.30
C ASP A 384 46.56 124.61 1.56
N THR A 385 46.48 125.80 2.16
CA THR A 385 46.09 127.14 1.64
C THR A 385 44.62 127.63 1.62
N ARG A 386 44.32 128.49 2.62
CA ARG A 386 43.58 129.80 2.59
C ARG A 386 42.05 129.91 2.34
N GLY A 387 41.40 130.74 3.18
CA GLY A 387 40.15 131.49 2.92
C GLY A 387 38.95 131.07 3.81
N GLN A 388 38.76 131.57 5.03
CA GLN A 388 38.22 132.89 5.47
C GLN A 388 36.71 133.16 5.25
N GLN A 389 35.95 133.11 6.37
CA GLN A 389 34.92 134.09 6.83
C GLN A 389 33.56 134.17 6.06
N GLU A 390 32.38 134.46 6.66
CA GLU A 390 32.04 134.89 8.04
C GLU A 390 30.53 134.77 8.46
N LEU A 391 30.26 134.98 9.76
CA LEU A 391 29.05 135.58 10.43
C LEU A 391 27.66 134.86 10.54
N LEU A 392 27.39 134.29 11.75
CA LEU A 392 26.18 134.43 12.63
C LEU A 392 24.74 134.03 12.15
N PRO A 393 23.69 133.90 13.03
CA PRO A 393 23.62 133.84 14.51
C PRO A 393 22.89 132.56 15.04
N SER A 394 22.16 132.61 16.18
CA SER A 394 21.82 131.49 17.07
C SER A 394 20.32 131.08 17.19
N ALA A 395 20.03 129.77 17.31
CA ALA A 395 19.09 129.13 18.28
C ALA A 395 18.80 127.64 17.97
N SER A 396 19.31 126.66 18.76
CA SER A 396 19.03 125.21 18.52
C SER A 396 19.37 124.22 19.66
N ALA A 397 19.53 124.68 20.91
CA ALA A 397 20.17 123.84 21.95
C ALA A 397 19.28 122.76 22.61
N LEU A 398 17.95 122.87 22.55
CA LEU A 398 17.03 122.02 23.34
C LEU A 398 16.57 120.74 22.62
N GLU A 399 16.28 120.83 21.33
CA GLU A 399 15.74 119.72 20.51
C GLU A 399 16.69 118.50 20.48
N VAL A 400 18.00 118.76 20.55
CA VAL A 400 19.06 117.73 20.56
C VAL A 400 18.99 116.82 21.79
N GLN A 401 18.42 117.28 22.91
CA GLN A 401 18.36 116.48 24.14
C GLN A 401 17.17 115.53 24.17
N GLU A 402 15.98 115.97 23.73
CA GLU A 402 14.77 115.13 23.72
C GLU A 402 14.93 113.92 22.77
N LEU A 403 15.56 114.13 21.61
CA LEU A 403 15.88 113.06 20.66
C LEU A 403 16.76 111.97 21.26
N ARG A 404 17.69 112.32 22.18
CA ARG A 404 18.58 111.35 22.86
C ARG A 404 17.89 110.48 23.91
N GLU A 405 16.67 110.82 24.32
CA GLU A 405 15.89 110.02 25.27
C GLU A 405 14.98 109.05 24.51
N LYS A 406 14.34 109.52 23.42
CA LYS A 406 13.58 108.68 22.49
C LYS A 406 14.44 107.59 21.85
N LEU A 407 15.69 107.90 21.50
CA LEU A 407 16.63 106.92 20.92
C LEU A 407 16.98 105.79 21.90
N ARG A 408 17.20 106.12 23.19
CA ARG A 408 17.46 105.11 24.24
C ARG A 408 16.24 104.27 24.59
N ALA A 409 15.03 104.80 24.43
CA ALA A 409 13.80 104.01 24.56
C ALA A 409 13.73 102.93 23.45
N LEU A 410 13.98 103.31 22.19
CA LEU A 410 13.99 102.40 21.04
C LEU A 410 15.09 101.33 21.14
N GLU A 411 16.27 101.66 21.65
CA GLU A 411 17.32 100.67 21.97
C GLU A 411 16.84 99.65 23.04
N GLY A 412 16.08 100.11 24.04
CA GLY A 412 15.45 99.27 25.07
C GLY A 412 14.26 98.44 24.59
N GLU A 413 13.72 98.70 23.40
CA GLU A 413 12.70 97.86 22.75
C GLU A 413 13.33 96.88 21.76
N SER A 414 14.31 97.34 20.97
CA SER A 414 15.11 96.51 20.05
C SER A 414 15.74 95.31 20.76
N THR A 415 16.29 95.53 21.96
CA THR A 415 16.85 94.45 22.81
C THR A 415 15.80 93.44 23.26
N LYS A 416 14.58 93.86 23.63
CA LYS A 416 13.48 92.93 23.97
C LYS A 416 13.01 92.12 22.76
N VAL A 417 12.97 92.72 21.57
CA VAL A 417 12.64 92.03 20.32
C VAL A 417 13.71 90.99 19.97
N GLN A 418 14.99 91.29 20.19
CA GLN A 418 16.08 90.29 20.04
C GLN A 418 15.97 89.13 21.04
N GLU A 419 15.59 89.41 22.30
CA GLU A 419 15.39 88.40 23.34
C GLU A 419 14.22 87.45 22.97
N LEU A 420 13.08 88.00 22.54
CA LEU A 420 11.93 87.23 22.07
C LEU A 420 12.25 86.40 20.82
N ASN A 421 12.99 86.96 19.86
CA ASN A 421 13.42 86.24 18.66
C ASN A 421 14.34 85.07 19.00
N ARG A 422 15.26 85.23 19.97
CA ARG A 422 16.07 84.12 20.53
C ARG A 422 15.22 83.03 21.19
N GLN A 423 14.16 83.40 21.90
CA GLN A 423 13.26 82.43 22.53
C GLN A 423 12.46 81.66 21.48
N GLN A 424 11.96 82.35 20.44
CA GLN A 424 11.26 81.74 19.31
C GLN A 424 12.18 80.82 18.49
N SER A 425 13.43 81.21 18.21
CA SER A 425 14.38 80.33 17.52
C SER A 425 14.69 79.06 18.33
N GLY A 426 14.81 79.19 19.67
CA GLY A 426 14.99 78.04 20.55
C GLY A 426 13.80 77.06 20.55
N GLN A 427 12.57 77.58 20.52
CA GLN A 427 11.35 76.77 20.40
C GLN A 427 11.24 76.08 19.04
N LEU A 428 11.56 76.79 17.94
CA LEU A 428 11.59 76.19 16.60
C LEU A 428 12.66 75.10 16.48
N GLU A 429 13.83 75.27 17.09
CA GLU A 429 14.85 74.23 17.19
C GLU A 429 14.39 72.99 17.97
N GLN A 430 13.57 73.15 19.00
CA GLN A 430 13.01 72.03 19.76
C GLN A 430 11.95 71.27 18.94
N LEU A 431 11.02 71.99 18.32
CA LEU A 431 10.00 71.41 17.43
C LEU A 431 10.61 70.70 16.22
N ALA A 432 11.70 71.21 15.65
CA ALA A 432 12.44 70.54 14.58
C ALA A 432 13.05 69.21 15.03
N LYS A 433 13.61 69.14 16.25
CA LYS A 433 14.17 67.91 16.83
C LYS A 433 13.07 66.89 17.16
N GLU A 434 11.91 67.34 17.63
CA GLU A 434 10.73 66.46 17.82
C GLU A 434 10.16 65.93 16.49
N LEU A 435 10.15 66.74 15.43
CA LEU A 435 9.75 66.31 14.10
C LEU A 435 10.71 65.23 13.56
N GLN A 436 12.01 65.47 13.63
CA GLN A 436 13.02 64.49 13.19
C GLN A 436 12.86 63.15 13.94
N LEU A 437 12.70 63.18 15.27
CA LEU A 437 12.46 61.96 16.06
C LEU A 437 11.16 61.24 15.69
N LYS A 438 10.11 61.97 15.28
CA LYS A 438 8.86 61.38 14.79
C LYS A 438 9.00 60.82 13.37
N GLU A 439 9.84 61.41 12.52
CA GLU A 439 10.16 60.88 11.19
C GLU A 439 11.03 59.62 11.29
N GLU A 440 12.03 59.59 12.18
CA GLU A 440 12.83 58.40 12.47
C GLU A 440 11.98 57.27 13.07
N ALA A 441 11.08 57.59 14.02
CA ALA A 441 10.12 56.62 14.56
C ALA A 441 9.18 56.10 13.47
N ARG A 442 8.65 56.97 12.60
CA ARG A 442 7.81 56.60 11.46
C ARG A 442 8.55 55.67 10.48
N ALA A 443 9.77 55.99 10.10
CA ALA A 443 10.58 55.16 9.21
C ALA A 443 10.88 53.77 9.81
N SER A 444 11.01 53.66 11.14
CA SER A 444 11.15 52.35 11.80
C SER A 444 9.84 51.54 11.80
N LEU A 445 8.68 52.19 11.92
CA LEU A 445 7.37 51.54 11.78
C LEU A 445 7.07 51.12 10.33
N GLU A 446 7.43 51.95 9.35
CA GLU A 446 7.27 51.63 7.92
C GLU A 446 8.15 50.42 7.54
N ARG A 447 9.40 50.34 8.03
CA ARG A 447 10.27 49.16 7.86
C ARG A 447 9.69 47.91 8.53
N LEU A 448 9.16 48.01 9.76
CA LEU A 448 8.51 46.87 10.43
C LEU A 448 7.26 46.39 9.67
N LEU A 449 6.53 47.31 9.00
CA LEU A 449 5.40 46.93 8.15
C LEU A 449 5.89 46.18 6.89
N GLU A 450 6.96 46.63 6.24
CA GLU A 450 7.61 45.94 5.12
C GLU A 450 8.13 44.55 5.53
N GLU A 451 8.77 44.42 6.70
CA GLU A 451 9.24 43.13 7.25
C GLU A 451 8.07 42.16 7.56
N THR A 452 6.88 42.67 7.92
CA THR A 452 5.69 41.82 8.09
C THR A 452 4.93 41.51 6.80
N ALA A 453 5.25 42.14 5.67
CA ALA A 453 4.59 41.87 4.39
C ALA A 453 4.82 40.44 3.86
N PRO A 454 6.06 39.92 3.72
CA PRO A 454 6.27 38.54 3.25
C PRO A 454 5.69 37.51 4.22
N LEU A 455 5.72 37.76 5.53
CA LEU A 455 5.09 36.88 6.53
C LEU A 455 3.57 36.80 6.37
N ARG A 456 2.90 37.84 5.87
CA ARG A 456 1.47 37.81 5.53
C ARG A 456 1.21 37.02 4.25
N GLU A 457 2.09 37.11 3.25
CA GLU A 457 1.99 36.32 2.02
C GLU A 457 2.26 34.84 2.28
N GLU A 458 3.24 34.49 3.12
CA GLU A 458 3.45 33.12 3.60
C GLU A 458 2.23 32.59 4.38
N LEU A 459 1.67 33.39 5.30
CA LEU A 459 0.46 32.99 6.05
C LEU A 459 -0.75 32.79 5.11
N ALA A 460 -0.89 33.63 4.08
CA ALA A 460 -1.91 33.48 3.05
C ALA A 460 -1.67 32.22 2.19
N GLY A 461 -0.42 31.94 1.81
CA GLY A 461 -0.02 30.71 1.11
C GLY A 461 -0.34 29.46 1.92
N LYS A 462 0.01 29.44 3.22
CA LYS A 462 -0.37 28.37 4.15
C LYS A 462 -1.88 28.26 4.35
N GLY A 463 -2.62 29.37 4.27
CA GLY A 463 -4.08 29.38 4.21
C GLY A 463 -4.63 28.68 2.96
N HIS A 464 -4.02 28.88 1.80
CA HIS A 464 -4.39 28.20 0.55
C HIS A 464 -4.02 26.72 0.56
N GLU A 465 -2.82 26.35 1.04
CA GLU A 465 -2.42 24.96 1.27
C GLU A 465 -3.40 24.24 2.21
N ALA A 466 -3.75 24.86 3.34
CA ALA A 466 -4.72 24.30 4.28
C ALA A 466 -6.13 24.17 3.69
N ALA A 467 -6.56 25.11 2.83
CA ALA A 467 -7.83 25.01 2.11
C ALA A 467 -7.81 23.89 1.04
N GLN A 468 -6.69 23.70 0.35
CA GLN A 468 -6.51 22.63 -0.63
C GLN A 468 -6.46 21.25 0.04
N LEU A 469 -5.72 21.11 1.14
CA LEU A 469 -5.69 19.88 1.94
C LEU A 469 -7.07 19.55 2.54
N ARG A 470 -7.83 20.55 3.01
CA ARG A 470 -9.22 20.35 3.45
C ARG A 470 -10.12 19.87 2.32
N ARG A 471 -9.96 20.41 1.10
CA ARG A 471 -10.73 19.97 -0.07
C ARG A 471 -10.37 18.53 -0.47
N GLN A 472 -9.09 18.20 -0.54
CA GLN A 472 -8.62 16.83 -0.82
C GLN A 472 -9.08 15.83 0.24
N LEU A 473 -9.08 16.23 1.53
CA LEU A 473 -9.66 15.41 2.60
C LEU A 473 -11.17 15.20 2.38
N GLN A 474 -11.92 16.26 2.06
CA GLN A 474 -13.36 16.17 1.82
C GLN A 474 -13.72 15.34 0.57
N GLU A 475 -12.90 15.42 -0.48
CA GLU A 475 -12.97 14.56 -1.67
C GLU A 475 -12.66 13.09 -1.31
N SER A 476 -11.62 12.84 -0.49
CA SER A 476 -11.29 11.48 -0.02
C SER A 476 -12.36 10.86 0.88
N LEU A 477 -13.01 11.67 1.74
CA LEU A 477 -14.16 11.25 2.54
C LEU A 477 -15.38 10.97 1.65
N GLY A 478 -15.58 11.74 0.58
CA GLY A 478 -16.57 11.46 -0.46
C GLY A 478 -16.34 10.09 -1.11
N HIS A 479 -15.12 9.82 -1.58
CA HIS A 479 -14.75 8.52 -2.16
C HIS A 479 -14.89 7.36 -1.15
N LEU A 480 -14.51 7.55 0.11
CA LEU A 480 -14.73 6.56 1.17
C LEU A 480 -16.23 6.29 1.38
N SER A 481 -17.08 7.31 1.40
CA SER A 481 -18.53 7.11 1.54
C SER A 481 -19.17 6.42 0.32
N SER A 482 -18.67 6.66 -0.90
CA SER A 482 -19.06 5.89 -2.09
C SER A 482 -18.68 4.42 -1.96
N LEU A 483 -17.42 4.14 -1.56
CA LEU A 483 -16.94 2.78 -1.34
C LEU A 483 -17.70 2.08 -0.20
N GLU A 484 -18.06 2.76 0.87
CA GLU A 484 -18.91 2.21 1.94
C GLU A 484 -20.32 1.87 1.43
N GLN A 485 -20.89 2.69 0.55
CA GLN A 485 -22.19 2.41 -0.08
C GLN A 485 -22.10 1.24 -1.07
N GLU A 486 -21.13 1.22 -1.98
CA GLU A 486 -20.88 0.11 -2.91
C GLU A 486 -20.68 -1.22 -2.16
N LEU A 487 -19.93 -1.20 -1.05
CA LEU A 487 -19.68 -2.38 -0.21
C LEU A 487 -20.92 -2.76 0.61
N ALA A 488 -21.81 -1.83 0.94
CA ALA A 488 -23.13 -2.12 1.51
C ALA A 488 -24.07 -2.77 0.46
N GLU A 489 -24.08 -2.28 -0.78
CA GLU A 489 -24.85 -2.84 -1.89
C GLU A 489 -24.35 -4.26 -2.25
N VAL A 490 -23.04 -4.49 -2.28
CA VAL A 490 -22.44 -5.84 -2.44
C VAL A 490 -22.84 -6.76 -1.28
N ARG A 491 -22.80 -6.29 -0.03
CA ARG A 491 -23.27 -7.07 1.15
C ARG A 491 -24.76 -7.39 1.06
N GLN A 492 -25.58 -6.51 0.51
CA GLN A 492 -27.01 -6.76 0.30
C GLN A 492 -27.24 -7.79 -0.81
N GLY A 493 -26.52 -7.69 -1.93
CA GLY A 493 -26.54 -8.69 -3.00
C GLY A 493 -26.02 -10.06 -2.56
N GLU A 494 -25.03 -10.11 -1.65
CA GLU A 494 -24.61 -11.35 -1.01
C GLU A 494 -25.71 -11.95 -0.13
N ARG A 495 -26.41 -11.14 0.68
CA ARG A 495 -27.53 -11.64 1.51
C ARG A 495 -28.65 -12.21 0.65
N GLN A 496 -29.05 -11.49 -0.40
CA GLN A 496 -30.03 -11.97 -1.36
C GLN A 496 -29.60 -13.30 -2.01
N ARG A 497 -28.34 -13.43 -2.44
CA ARG A 497 -27.80 -14.70 -2.97
C ARG A 497 -27.70 -15.82 -1.94
N ARG A 498 -27.50 -15.51 -0.65
CA ARG A 498 -27.54 -16.50 0.45
C ARG A 498 -28.98 -16.98 0.67
N GLU A 499 -29.94 -16.05 0.72
CA GLU A 499 -31.39 -16.34 0.83
C GLU A 499 -31.90 -17.16 -0.37
N GLU A 500 -31.56 -16.77 -1.60
CA GLU A 500 -31.83 -17.54 -2.84
C GLU A 500 -31.22 -18.95 -2.77
N LYS A 501 -29.95 -19.07 -2.34
CA LYS A 501 -29.27 -20.37 -2.18
C LYS A 501 -29.90 -21.23 -1.08
N GLU A 502 -30.43 -20.63 -0.02
CA GLU A 502 -31.18 -21.35 1.02
C GLU A 502 -32.55 -21.81 0.53
N LEU A 503 -33.28 -20.98 -0.23
CA LEU A 503 -34.53 -21.34 -0.89
C LEU A 503 -34.30 -22.49 -1.89
N LEU A 504 -33.31 -22.38 -2.77
CA LEU A 504 -32.91 -23.43 -3.71
C LEU A 504 -32.43 -24.71 -2.99
N GLN A 505 -31.78 -24.60 -1.83
CA GLN A 505 -31.47 -25.78 -1.01
C GLN A 505 -32.71 -26.40 -0.36
N GLN A 506 -33.68 -25.60 0.10
CA GLN A 506 -34.94 -26.10 0.64
C GLN A 506 -35.77 -26.79 -0.45
N GLU A 507 -35.84 -26.21 -1.64
CA GLU A 507 -36.48 -26.79 -2.81
C GLU A 507 -35.76 -28.07 -3.27
N ALA A 508 -34.43 -28.07 -3.37
CA ALA A 508 -33.66 -29.29 -3.66
C ALA A 508 -33.86 -30.39 -2.60
N ARG A 509 -33.96 -30.04 -1.31
CA ARG A 509 -34.29 -30.99 -0.23
C ARG A 509 -35.73 -31.51 -0.32
N PHE A 510 -36.68 -30.69 -0.81
CA PHE A 510 -38.06 -31.10 -1.07
C PHE A 510 -38.14 -32.03 -2.29
N LEU A 511 -37.53 -31.62 -3.41
CA LEU A 511 -37.42 -32.39 -4.64
C LEU A 511 -36.63 -33.70 -4.44
N ALA A 512 -35.66 -33.77 -3.52
CA ALA A 512 -34.98 -35.02 -3.15
C ALA A 512 -35.80 -35.96 -2.24
N ARG A 513 -36.82 -35.44 -1.54
CA ARG A 513 -37.78 -36.23 -0.77
C ARG A 513 -38.94 -36.75 -1.63
N GLN A 514 -39.32 -35.99 -2.67
CA GLN A 514 -40.39 -36.34 -3.60
C GLN A 514 -40.24 -37.72 -4.28
N PRO A 515 -39.08 -38.11 -4.88
CA PRO A 515 -38.94 -39.42 -5.49
C PRO A 515 -39.03 -40.54 -4.46
N ARG A 516 -38.50 -40.37 -3.24
CA ARG A 516 -38.62 -41.37 -2.17
C ARG A 516 -40.08 -41.59 -1.73
N LEU A 517 -40.89 -40.53 -1.75
CA LEU A 517 -42.33 -40.62 -1.49
C LEU A 517 -43.06 -41.32 -2.66
N LEU A 518 -42.70 -41.00 -3.90
CA LEU A 518 -43.26 -41.64 -5.10
C LEU A 518 -42.84 -43.13 -5.20
N GLU A 519 -41.60 -43.48 -4.86
CA GLU A 519 -41.10 -44.86 -4.74
C GLU A 519 -41.89 -45.63 -3.67
N ALA A 520 -42.14 -45.03 -2.51
CA ALA A 520 -42.98 -45.65 -1.47
C ALA A 520 -44.44 -45.86 -1.95
N GLN A 521 -45.01 -44.88 -2.67
CA GLN A 521 -46.35 -44.98 -3.27
C GLN A 521 -46.39 -46.04 -4.38
N LEU A 522 -45.40 -46.11 -5.26
CA LEU A 522 -45.26 -47.15 -6.29
C LEU A 522 -45.06 -48.54 -5.67
N ALA A 523 -44.31 -48.65 -4.58
CA ALA A 523 -44.15 -49.89 -3.82
C ALA A 523 -45.40 -50.30 -3.03
N GLN A 524 -46.32 -49.37 -2.75
CA GLN A 524 -47.64 -49.64 -2.18
C GLN A 524 -48.64 -50.05 -3.27
N LEU A 525 -48.63 -49.37 -4.42
CA LEU A 525 -49.42 -49.71 -5.60
C LEU A 525 -49.04 -51.08 -6.17
N SER A 526 -47.75 -51.43 -6.24
CA SER A 526 -47.31 -52.75 -6.73
C SER A 526 -47.74 -53.89 -5.79
N ARG A 527 -47.75 -53.65 -4.47
CA ARG A 527 -48.37 -54.55 -3.48
C ARG A 527 -49.86 -54.70 -3.73
N HIS A 528 -50.61 -53.60 -3.88
CA HIS A 528 -52.06 -53.67 -4.11
C HIS A 528 -52.42 -54.32 -5.45
N VAL A 529 -51.62 -54.11 -6.51
CA VAL A 529 -51.75 -54.84 -7.79
C VAL A 529 -51.48 -56.33 -7.60
N SER A 530 -50.50 -56.72 -6.77
CA SER A 530 -50.21 -58.12 -6.46
C SER A 530 -51.35 -58.77 -5.66
N GLU A 531 -51.92 -58.07 -4.69
CA GLU A 531 -53.11 -58.48 -3.93
C GLU A 531 -54.33 -58.66 -4.85
N LEU A 532 -54.58 -57.70 -5.77
CA LEU A 532 -55.64 -57.78 -6.77
C LEU A 532 -55.42 -58.93 -7.76
N GLN A 533 -54.18 -59.25 -8.14
CA GLN A 533 -53.87 -60.40 -8.98
C GLN A 533 -54.16 -61.74 -8.27
N GLU A 534 -53.86 -61.88 -6.98
CA GLU A 534 -54.20 -63.11 -6.24
C GLU A 534 -55.71 -63.19 -5.95
N GLN A 535 -56.39 -62.06 -5.70
CA GLN A 535 -57.86 -62.04 -5.63
C GLN A 535 -58.51 -62.42 -6.97
N LYS A 536 -57.96 -61.99 -8.11
CA LYS A 536 -58.40 -62.42 -9.45
C LYS A 536 -58.17 -63.92 -9.65
N ARG A 537 -57.02 -64.47 -9.23
CA ARG A 537 -56.76 -65.93 -9.26
C ARG A 537 -57.76 -66.69 -8.40
N GLN A 538 -58.11 -66.16 -7.22
CA GLN A 538 -59.11 -66.79 -6.35
C GLN A 538 -60.51 -66.76 -6.98
N LEU A 539 -60.95 -65.63 -7.53
CA LEU A 539 -62.24 -65.54 -8.24
C LEU A 539 -62.32 -66.50 -9.44
N ILE A 540 -61.20 -66.79 -10.12
CA ILE A 540 -61.16 -67.82 -11.17
C ILE A 540 -61.36 -69.22 -10.56
N ARG A 541 -60.65 -69.57 -9.48
CA ARG A 541 -60.85 -70.85 -8.74
C ARG A 541 -62.29 -71.00 -8.27
N ASP A 542 -62.87 -69.95 -7.70
CA ASP A 542 -64.24 -69.93 -7.17
C ASP A 542 -65.27 -70.09 -8.30
N LYS A 543 -65.09 -69.39 -9.44
CA LYS A 543 -65.95 -69.51 -10.62
C LYS A 543 -65.85 -70.91 -11.26
N ASP A 544 -64.67 -71.50 -11.31
CA ASP A 544 -64.47 -72.86 -11.82
C ASP A 544 -65.07 -73.91 -10.85
N HIS A 545 -65.00 -73.69 -9.54
CA HIS A 545 -65.67 -74.52 -8.53
C HIS A 545 -67.21 -74.43 -8.61
N LEU A 546 -67.77 -73.22 -8.75
CA LEU A 546 -69.20 -73.00 -9.00
C LEU A 546 -69.65 -73.70 -10.30
N SER A 547 -68.86 -73.60 -11.37
CA SER A 547 -69.13 -74.29 -12.65
C SER A 547 -69.17 -75.83 -12.46
N GLN A 548 -68.28 -76.38 -11.62
CA GLN A 548 -68.29 -77.80 -11.28
C GLN A 548 -69.49 -78.20 -10.40
N LYS A 549 -69.92 -77.35 -9.44
CA LYS A 549 -71.15 -77.55 -8.66
C LYS A 549 -72.38 -77.59 -9.56
N VAL A 550 -72.55 -76.59 -10.44
CA VAL A 550 -73.68 -76.50 -11.38
C VAL A 550 -73.72 -77.74 -12.28
N GLY A 551 -72.59 -78.10 -12.92
CA GLY A 551 -72.51 -79.30 -13.72
C GLY A 551 -72.76 -80.61 -12.94
N ALA A 552 -72.56 -80.63 -11.62
CA ALA A 552 -72.95 -81.77 -10.77
C ALA A 552 -74.46 -81.80 -10.48
N LEU A 553 -75.09 -80.64 -10.26
CA LEU A 553 -76.54 -80.51 -10.08
C LEU A 553 -77.30 -80.86 -11.37
N GLU A 554 -76.82 -80.44 -12.53
CA GLU A 554 -77.36 -80.83 -13.85
C GLU A 554 -77.34 -82.36 -14.06
N ARG A 555 -76.23 -83.02 -13.65
CA ARG A 555 -76.10 -84.50 -13.69
C ARG A 555 -76.96 -85.22 -12.65
N LEU A 556 -77.44 -84.54 -11.60
CA LEU A 556 -78.41 -85.07 -10.65
C LEU A 556 -79.86 -84.89 -11.15
N ALA A 557 -80.15 -83.79 -11.85
CA ALA A 557 -81.46 -83.55 -12.47
C ALA A 557 -81.71 -84.43 -13.72
N GLY A 558 -80.66 -84.80 -14.45
CA GLY A 558 -80.76 -85.54 -15.72
C GLY A 558 -80.96 -87.05 -15.65
N GLN A 559 -81.41 -87.64 -14.53
CA GLN A 559 -81.60 -89.09 -14.41
C GLN A 559 -83.03 -89.53 -14.82
N PRO A 560 -83.23 -90.33 -15.89
CA PRO A 560 -84.56 -90.73 -16.34
C PRO A 560 -85.13 -91.92 -15.55
N GLY A 561 -86.42 -91.86 -15.20
CA GLY A 561 -87.24 -93.05 -14.97
C GLY A 561 -87.73 -93.66 -16.30
N PRO A 562 -88.06 -94.96 -16.35
CA PRO A 562 -88.34 -95.65 -17.61
C PRO A 562 -89.75 -95.42 -18.21
N ASP A 563 -89.80 -95.53 -19.54
CA ASP A 563 -90.92 -95.88 -20.43
C ASP A 563 -92.12 -94.91 -20.66
N LEU A 564 -91.97 -94.04 -21.69
CA LEU A 564 -92.66 -94.05 -23.02
C LEU A 564 -94.22 -94.14 -23.13
N PRO A 565 -94.89 -93.76 -24.27
CA PRO A 565 -94.41 -93.14 -25.54
C PRO A 565 -95.28 -92.01 -26.18
N THR A 566 -94.72 -91.30 -27.20
CA THR A 566 -95.41 -90.58 -28.32
C THR A 566 -96.30 -89.33 -28.01
N ALA A 567 -96.50 -88.32 -28.89
CA ALA A 567 -96.12 -88.08 -30.31
C ALA A 567 -96.14 -86.56 -30.67
N GLY A 568 -95.39 -86.15 -31.72
CA GLY A 568 -95.55 -84.89 -32.47
C GLY A 568 -95.13 -83.58 -31.76
N GLU A 569 -94.76 -82.47 -32.42
CA GLU A 569 -94.34 -82.19 -33.81
C GLU A 569 -93.26 -81.07 -33.81
N LYS A 570 -92.71 -80.69 -34.97
CA LYS A 570 -91.87 -79.50 -35.23
C LYS A 570 -92.58 -78.64 -36.29
N PRO A 571 -92.37 -77.30 -36.44
CA PRO A 571 -91.05 -76.63 -36.31
C PRO A 571 -91.03 -75.15 -35.80
N GLU A 572 -89.83 -74.57 -35.83
CA GLU A 572 -89.46 -73.15 -36.10
C GLU A 572 -90.28 -71.96 -35.55
N ALA A 573 -89.57 -71.10 -34.79
CA ALA A 573 -89.77 -69.65 -34.78
C ALA A 573 -88.43 -68.92 -34.45
N GLN A 574 -88.29 -67.67 -34.88
CA GLN A 574 -87.11 -66.81 -34.68
C GLN A 574 -87.40 -65.72 -33.63
N GLY A 575 -86.37 -65.15 -33.00
CA GLY A 575 -86.49 -63.84 -32.33
C GLY A 575 -85.62 -63.63 -31.08
N PRO A 576 -84.60 -62.75 -31.12
CA PRO A 576 -83.95 -62.22 -29.93
C PRO A 576 -84.65 -60.94 -29.43
N LEU A 577 -84.80 -60.77 -28.12
CA LEU A 577 -85.08 -59.47 -27.49
C LEU A 577 -84.73 -59.52 -26.00
N GLY A 578 -84.25 -58.40 -25.45
CA GLY A 578 -83.92 -58.25 -24.03
C GLY A 578 -84.95 -57.41 -23.27
N SER A 579 -84.66 -57.16 -21.98
CA SER A 579 -85.37 -56.26 -21.06
C SER A 579 -86.87 -56.53 -20.81
N THR A 580 -87.20 -56.97 -19.60
CA THR A 580 -88.13 -56.29 -18.65
C THR A 580 -88.67 -57.30 -17.61
N LEU A 581 -88.02 -57.40 -16.45
CA LEU A 581 -88.65 -57.87 -15.21
C LEU A 581 -88.04 -57.13 -14.00
N GLN A 582 -88.60 -55.95 -13.70
CA GLN A 582 -88.36 -55.24 -12.45
C GLN A 582 -89.71 -54.87 -11.83
N GLN A 583 -90.38 -55.82 -11.17
CA GLN A 583 -91.36 -55.56 -10.10
C GLN A 583 -91.81 -56.86 -9.42
N VAL A 584 -92.49 -56.71 -8.28
CA VAL A 584 -93.04 -57.77 -7.41
C VAL A 584 -91.97 -58.66 -6.74
N PHE A 585 -91.53 -58.25 -5.55
CA PHE A 585 -92.05 -58.88 -4.32
C PHE A 585 -91.97 -57.88 -3.15
N LYS A 586 -93.11 -57.65 -2.50
CA LYS A 586 -93.19 -56.98 -1.18
C LYS A 586 -93.30 -58.05 -0.08
N LYS A 587 -93.07 -57.64 1.18
CA LYS A 587 -93.38 -58.41 2.40
C LYS A 587 -94.74 -59.12 2.34
N PRO A 588 -94.91 -60.21 3.09
CA PRO A 588 -95.75 -60.12 4.28
C PRO A 588 -94.95 -60.30 5.59
N GLU A 589 -95.66 -60.19 6.72
CA GLU A 589 -95.10 -60.08 8.06
C GLU A 589 -95.47 -61.29 8.95
N GLU A 590 -95.29 -61.15 10.26
CA GLU A 590 -95.39 -62.21 11.28
C GLU A 590 -96.82 -62.76 11.43
N GLU A 591 -96.96 -64.07 11.62
CA GLU A 591 -98.06 -64.62 12.45
C GLU A 591 -97.68 -65.97 13.10
N GLN A 592 -98.43 -66.39 14.11
CA GLN A 592 -97.97 -67.34 15.13
C GLN A 592 -98.59 -68.75 15.02
N ARG A 593 -97.86 -69.75 15.53
CA ARG A 593 -98.42 -71.05 15.98
C ARG A 593 -99.49 -70.78 17.05
N SER A 594 -100.59 -71.52 17.23
CA SER A 594 -101.03 -72.89 16.85
C SER A 594 -102.48 -73.11 17.41
N PRO A 595 -103.02 -74.34 17.59
CA PRO A 595 -103.28 -75.46 16.65
C PRO A 595 -104.75 -75.97 16.68
N GLN A 596 -105.20 -76.78 15.70
CA GLN A 596 -105.86 -78.08 15.96
C GLN A 596 -106.16 -78.93 14.69
N GLU A 597 -106.08 -80.25 14.90
CA GLU A 597 -106.82 -81.38 14.27
C GLU A 597 -107.29 -81.37 12.80
N GLY A 598 -106.87 -82.42 12.06
CA GLY A 598 -107.45 -82.83 10.78
C GLY A 598 -106.75 -84.08 10.21
N GLN A 599 -107.42 -85.24 10.21
CA GLN A 599 -106.91 -86.47 9.57
C GLN A 599 -107.09 -86.36 8.04
N THR A 600 -106.20 -86.87 7.19
CA THR A 600 -106.15 -88.29 6.80
C THR A 600 -105.07 -88.52 5.71
N GLY A 601 -104.62 -89.76 5.52
CA GLY A 601 -104.19 -90.27 4.20
C GLY A 601 -102.70 -90.57 4.01
N ASP A 602 -102.34 -91.86 4.01
CA ASP A 602 -101.01 -92.35 3.61
C ASP A 602 -100.77 -92.28 2.09
N SER A 603 -99.69 -91.62 1.65
CA SER A 603 -98.83 -92.06 0.53
C SER A 603 -97.60 -91.16 0.30
N GLN A 604 -96.61 -91.67 -0.44
CA GLN A 604 -95.45 -90.95 -1.00
C GLN A 604 -94.39 -90.34 -0.05
N MET A 605 -94.09 -91.00 1.07
CA MET A 605 -92.81 -90.81 1.78
C MET A 605 -91.60 -91.38 0.97
N ARG A 606 -91.29 -90.78 -0.20
CA ARG A 606 -90.07 -91.08 -0.98
C ARG A 606 -89.57 -90.01 -1.98
N GLY A 607 -90.21 -88.84 -2.09
CA GLY A 607 -89.78 -87.77 -3.02
C GLY A 607 -88.88 -86.70 -2.40
N ASN A 608 -89.37 -86.02 -1.35
CA ASN A 608 -88.84 -84.74 -0.88
C ASN A 608 -87.34 -84.72 -0.54
N GLY A 609 -86.77 -85.84 -0.07
CA GLY A 609 -85.38 -85.91 0.39
C GLY A 609 -84.28 -85.73 -0.68
N GLN A 610 -84.66 -85.58 -1.96
CA GLN A 610 -83.80 -85.04 -3.02
C GLN A 610 -84.15 -83.60 -3.39
N GLU A 611 -85.44 -83.26 -3.48
CA GLU A 611 -85.89 -81.92 -3.86
C GLU A 611 -85.50 -80.86 -2.81
N GLU A 612 -85.65 -81.15 -1.52
CA GLU A 612 -85.19 -80.29 -0.42
C GLU A 612 -83.68 -80.02 -0.49
N LYS A 613 -82.88 -80.99 -0.95
CA LYS A 613 -81.43 -80.84 -1.13
C LYS A 613 -81.07 -79.98 -2.35
N LEU A 614 -81.84 -80.07 -3.44
CA LEU A 614 -81.68 -79.20 -4.59
C LEU A 614 -82.11 -77.76 -4.26
N GLN A 615 -83.19 -77.57 -3.50
CA GLN A 615 -83.62 -76.26 -3.01
C GLN A 615 -82.60 -75.65 -2.03
N GLN A 616 -82.02 -76.46 -1.13
CA GLN A 616 -80.94 -76.04 -0.24
C GLN A 616 -79.70 -75.62 -1.03
N ALA A 617 -79.25 -76.45 -1.97
CA ALA A 617 -78.09 -76.17 -2.82
C ALA A 617 -78.27 -74.92 -3.68
N ASN A 618 -79.47 -74.67 -4.24
CA ASN A 618 -79.76 -73.47 -5.01
C ASN A 618 -79.69 -72.20 -4.14
N ARG A 619 -80.27 -72.20 -2.93
CA ARG A 619 -80.17 -71.06 -1.99
C ARG A 619 -78.72 -70.77 -1.58
N GLU A 620 -77.90 -71.82 -1.45
CA GLU A 620 -76.47 -71.67 -1.20
C GLU A 620 -75.72 -71.10 -2.41
N LEU A 621 -76.07 -71.54 -3.63
CA LEU A 621 -75.49 -71.02 -4.88
C LEU A 621 -75.89 -69.57 -5.16
N GLU A 622 -77.15 -69.18 -4.91
CA GLU A 622 -77.66 -67.80 -4.99
C GLU A 622 -76.89 -66.88 -4.04
N LYS A 623 -76.61 -67.35 -2.82
CA LYS A 623 -75.82 -66.62 -1.82
C LYS A 623 -74.35 -66.50 -2.21
N GLU A 624 -73.75 -67.56 -2.76
CA GLU A 624 -72.39 -67.52 -3.31
C GLU A 624 -72.30 -66.53 -4.50
N LEU A 625 -73.31 -66.50 -5.38
CA LEU A 625 -73.39 -65.57 -6.51
C LEU A 625 -73.52 -64.11 -6.05
N GLN A 626 -74.39 -63.82 -5.08
CA GLN A 626 -74.58 -62.47 -4.53
C GLN A 626 -73.27 -61.92 -3.93
N ASN A 627 -72.55 -62.73 -3.15
CA ASN A 627 -71.25 -62.37 -2.60
C ASN A 627 -70.20 -62.07 -3.70
N VAL A 628 -70.26 -62.74 -4.84
CA VAL A 628 -69.36 -62.48 -5.99
C VAL A 628 -69.74 -61.19 -6.72
N LEU A 629 -71.02 -60.86 -6.84
CA LEU A 629 -71.48 -59.60 -7.45
C LEU A 629 -71.04 -58.38 -6.63
N GLU A 630 -71.27 -58.38 -5.32
CA GLU A 630 -70.82 -57.31 -4.41
C GLU A 630 -69.30 -57.14 -4.45
N ARG A 631 -68.55 -58.24 -4.56
CA ARG A 631 -67.09 -58.22 -4.66
C ARG A 631 -66.59 -57.70 -6.01
N ASN A 632 -67.32 -57.90 -7.11
CA ASN A 632 -66.98 -57.31 -8.42
C ASN A 632 -67.20 -55.79 -8.43
N GLN A 633 -68.31 -55.29 -7.87
CA GLN A 633 -68.57 -53.84 -7.77
C GLN A 633 -67.46 -53.11 -6.98
N LEU A 634 -66.96 -53.74 -5.91
CA LEU A 634 -65.82 -53.23 -5.14
C LEU A 634 -64.49 -53.23 -5.94
N LEU A 635 -64.33 -54.12 -6.91
CA LEU A 635 -63.16 -54.17 -7.80
C LEU A 635 -63.27 -53.13 -8.93
N GLU A 636 -64.47 -52.89 -9.46
CA GLU A 636 -64.73 -51.87 -10.48
C GLU A 636 -64.40 -50.46 -9.97
N GLY A 637 -64.93 -50.08 -8.79
CA GLY A 637 -64.63 -48.78 -8.18
C GLY A 637 -63.14 -48.58 -7.82
N LYS A 638 -62.39 -49.66 -7.55
CA LYS A 638 -60.92 -49.60 -7.40
C LYS A 638 -60.20 -49.37 -8.71
N LEU A 639 -60.74 -49.89 -9.81
CA LEU A 639 -60.17 -49.76 -11.16
C LEU A 639 -60.35 -48.33 -11.68
N GLU A 640 -61.52 -47.73 -11.44
CA GLU A 640 -61.78 -46.30 -11.71
C GLU A 640 -60.83 -45.38 -10.92
N ALA A 641 -60.62 -45.64 -9.63
CA ALA A 641 -59.68 -44.87 -8.81
C ALA A 641 -58.23 -44.95 -9.35
N LEU A 642 -57.76 -46.15 -9.69
CA LEU A 642 -56.45 -46.37 -10.31
C LEU A 642 -56.31 -45.64 -11.66
N GLN A 643 -57.40 -45.52 -12.43
CA GLN A 643 -57.40 -44.81 -13.71
C GLN A 643 -57.31 -43.28 -13.52
N ALA A 644 -57.90 -42.73 -12.45
CA ALA A 644 -57.74 -41.32 -12.07
C ALA A 644 -56.30 -41.01 -11.59
N ASP A 645 -55.72 -41.87 -10.73
CA ASP A 645 -54.32 -41.73 -10.27
C ASP A 645 -53.33 -41.76 -11.45
N TYR A 646 -53.57 -42.63 -12.45
CA TYR A 646 -52.75 -42.69 -13.66
C TYR A 646 -52.79 -41.39 -14.48
N GLN A 647 -53.96 -40.76 -14.62
CA GLN A 647 -54.08 -39.46 -15.29
C GLN A 647 -53.36 -38.34 -14.53
N ALA A 648 -53.43 -38.33 -13.19
CA ALA A 648 -52.70 -37.38 -12.35
C ALA A 648 -51.17 -37.57 -12.46
N LEU A 649 -50.70 -38.81 -12.59
CA LEU A 649 -49.28 -39.11 -12.84
C LEU A 649 -48.81 -38.59 -14.22
N GLN A 650 -49.59 -38.78 -15.29
CA GLN A 650 -49.26 -38.25 -16.62
C GLN A 650 -49.17 -36.71 -16.64
N GLN A 651 -50.04 -36.01 -15.90
CA GLN A 651 -49.96 -34.55 -15.76
C GLN A 651 -48.68 -34.10 -15.03
N ARG A 652 -48.25 -34.83 -13.99
CA ARG A 652 -46.98 -34.57 -13.27
C ARG A 652 -45.77 -34.85 -14.16
N GLU A 653 -45.79 -35.92 -14.96
CA GLU A 653 -44.73 -36.24 -15.93
C GLU A 653 -44.57 -35.12 -16.96
N ALA A 654 -45.66 -34.57 -17.46
CA ALA A 654 -45.65 -33.42 -18.37
C ALA A 654 -45.08 -32.14 -17.71
N ALA A 655 -45.45 -31.86 -16.46
CA ALA A 655 -44.90 -30.73 -15.71
C ALA A 655 -43.38 -30.86 -15.49
N ILE A 656 -42.91 -32.04 -15.07
CA ILE A 656 -41.47 -32.32 -14.87
C ILE A 656 -40.68 -32.15 -16.18
N ARG A 657 -41.22 -32.59 -17.33
CA ARG A 657 -40.60 -32.31 -18.64
C ARG A 657 -40.48 -30.82 -18.95
N GLY A 658 -41.47 -30.01 -18.55
CA GLY A 658 -41.40 -28.55 -18.67
C GLY A 658 -40.28 -27.94 -17.82
N SER A 659 -40.17 -28.35 -16.56
CA SER A 659 -39.11 -27.89 -15.65
C SER A 659 -37.71 -28.29 -16.13
N LEU A 660 -37.55 -29.51 -16.65
CA LEU A 660 -36.28 -29.98 -17.21
C LEU A 660 -35.83 -29.11 -18.41
N ALA A 661 -36.75 -28.78 -19.32
CA ALA A 661 -36.43 -27.91 -20.46
C ALA A 661 -36.02 -26.48 -20.03
N SER A 662 -36.55 -25.95 -18.93
CA SER A 662 -36.09 -24.67 -18.35
C SER A 662 -34.66 -24.78 -17.83
N LEU A 663 -34.37 -25.83 -17.04
CA LEU A 663 -33.03 -26.06 -16.47
C LEU A 663 -31.97 -26.33 -17.55
N GLU A 664 -32.34 -26.97 -18.67
CA GLU A 664 -31.46 -27.14 -19.84
C GLU A 664 -31.15 -25.79 -20.52
N ALA A 665 -32.14 -24.90 -20.63
CA ALA A 665 -31.94 -23.55 -21.17
C ALA A 665 -31.10 -22.66 -20.24
N GLU A 666 -31.32 -22.73 -18.92
CA GLU A 666 -30.50 -22.06 -17.91
C GLU A 666 -29.05 -22.57 -17.93
N GLN A 667 -28.84 -23.89 -18.05
CA GLN A 667 -27.52 -24.48 -18.19
C GLN A 667 -26.81 -24.02 -19.48
N ALA A 668 -27.55 -23.85 -20.59
CA ALA A 668 -27.00 -23.28 -21.82
C ALA A 668 -26.59 -21.80 -21.65
N SER A 669 -27.40 -21.01 -20.94
CA SER A 669 -27.09 -19.61 -20.60
C SER A 669 -25.82 -19.50 -19.72
N ILE A 670 -25.70 -20.35 -18.69
CA ILE A 670 -24.53 -20.41 -17.81
C ILE A 670 -23.26 -20.81 -18.59
N ARG A 671 -23.36 -21.78 -19.51
CA ARG A 671 -22.24 -22.14 -20.41
C ARG A 671 -21.80 -20.93 -21.24
N HIS A 672 -22.73 -20.24 -21.88
CA HIS A 672 -22.42 -19.07 -22.71
C HIS A 672 -21.75 -17.94 -21.91
N MET A 673 -22.18 -17.70 -20.67
CA MET A 673 -21.52 -16.75 -19.76
C MET A 673 -20.09 -17.21 -19.39
N GLY A 674 -19.88 -18.52 -19.20
CA GLY A 674 -18.56 -19.12 -19.05
C GLY A 674 -17.65 -18.85 -20.25
N ASP A 675 -18.14 -19.14 -21.47
CA ASP A 675 -17.39 -18.90 -22.72
C ASP A 675 -16.99 -17.43 -22.89
N GLN A 676 -17.89 -16.49 -22.57
CA GLN A 676 -17.59 -15.05 -22.58
C GLN A 676 -16.53 -14.66 -21.54
N MET A 677 -16.56 -15.25 -20.34
CA MET A 677 -15.57 -15.00 -19.30
C MET A 677 -14.20 -15.60 -19.66
N GLU A 678 -14.15 -16.79 -20.26
CA GLU A 678 -12.90 -17.36 -20.79
C GLU A 678 -12.31 -16.52 -21.92
N ALA A 679 -13.12 -16.05 -22.88
CA ALA A 679 -12.68 -15.14 -23.92
C ALA A 679 -12.11 -13.83 -23.35
N SER A 680 -12.74 -13.29 -22.31
CA SER A 680 -12.27 -12.09 -21.59
C SER A 680 -10.94 -12.34 -20.87
N LEU A 681 -10.79 -13.48 -20.19
CA LEU A 681 -9.53 -13.89 -19.55
C LEU A 681 -8.40 -14.11 -20.57
N LEU A 682 -8.70 -14.66 -21.76
CA LEU A 682 -7.75 -14.80 -22.86
C LEU A 682 -7.32 -13.43 -23.43
N ALA A 683 -8.22 -12.46 -23.52
CA ALA A 683 -7.87 -11.09 -23.90
C ALA A 683 -6.94 -10.42 -22.87
N VAL A 684 -7.24 -10.55 -21.57
CA VAL A 684 -6.39 -10.04 -20.48
C VAL A 684 -5.02 -10.72 -20.45
N ARG A 685 -4.94 -12.04 -20.71
CA ARG A 685 -3.66 -12.76 -20.84
C ARG A 685 -2.81 -12.20 -21.99
N LYS A 686 -3.40 -12.01 -23.18
CA LYS A 686 -2.72 -11.39 -24.32
C LYS A 686 -2.23 -9.97 -24.04
N ALA A 687 -3.05 -9.14 -23.37
CA ALA A 687 -2.65 -7.80 -22.96
C ALA A 687 -1.47 -7.82 -21.95
N LYS A 688 -1.46 -8.77 -21.01
CA LYS A 688 -0.34 -8.99 -20.08
C LYS A 688 0.94 -9.44 -20.80
N GLU A 689 0.81 -10.20 -21.88
CA GLU A 689 1.94 -10.64 -22.72
C GLU A 689 2.51 -9.51 -23.59
N THR A 690 1.67 -8.67 -24.20
CA THR A 690 2.16 -7.48 -24.95
C THR A 690 2.80 -6.45 -24.03
N MET A 691 2.25 -6.22 -22.83
CA MET A 691 2.89 -5.38 -21.81
C MET A 691 4.27 -5.92 -21.39
N ARG A 692 4.40 -7.24 -21.18
CA ARG A 692 5.70 -7.87 -20.88
C ARG A 692 6.71 -7.71 -22.02
N ALA A 693 6.28 -7.88 -23.27
CA ALA A 693 7.14 -7.69 -24.43
C ALA A 693 7.67 -6.25 -24.50
N HIS A 694 6.80 -5.25 -24.29
CA HIS A 694 7.22 -3.85 -24.30
C HIS A 694 8.12 -3.50 -23.10
N MET A 695 7.88 -4.08 -21.91
CA MET A 695 8.79 -3.92 -20.77
C MET A 695 10.18 -4.51 -21.07
N ALA A 696 10.26 -5.69 -21.68
CA ALA A 696 11.54 -6.29 -22.08
C ALA A 696 12.28 -5.46 -23.16
N GLU A 697 11.55 -4.85 -24.08
CA GLU A 697 12.07 -3.89 -25.07
C GLU A 697 12.64 -2.62 -24.39
N LYS A 698 11.94 -2.07 -23.38
CA LYS A 698 12.44 -0.94 -22.58
C LYS A 698 13.65 -1.31 -21.73
N GLU A 699 13.68 -2.49 -21.13
CA GLU A 699 14.86 -2.99 -20.41
C GLU A 699 16.07 -3.17 -21.34
N ALA A 700 15.88 -3.67 -22.56
CA ALA A 700 16.95 -3.80 -23.55
C ALA A 700 17.49 -2.41 -23.98
N ALA A 701 16.60 -1.44 -24.20
CA ALA A 701 17.00 -0.06 -24.49
C ALA A 701 17.78 0.58 -23.33
N LEU A 702 17.38 0.34 -22.07
CA LEU A 702 18.10 0.83 -20.89
C LEU A 702 19.48 0.17 -20.74
N ARG A 703 19.60 -1.15 -20.96
CA ARG A 703 20.90 -1.84 -20.93
C ARG A 703 21.87 -1.31 -22.00
N ASN A 704 21.36 -0.93 -23.17
CA ASN A 704 22.18 -0.30 -24.21
C ASN A 704 22.67 1.09 -23.79
N THR A 705 21.80 1.95 -23.25
CA THR A 705 22.23 3.29 -22.80
C THR A 705 23.14 3.23 -21.57
N GLU A 706 22.99 2.23 -20.70
CA GLU A 706 23.93 1.93 -19.62
C GLU A 706 25.31 1.51 -20.16
N ALA A 707 25.36 0.67 -21.20
CA ALA A 707 26.61 0.26 -21.84
C ALA A 707 27.32 1.42 -22.57
N GLU A 708 26.57 2.25 -23.31
CA GLU A 708 27.09 3.50 -23.90
C GLU A 708 27.68 4.42 -22.82
N ARG A 709 26.98 4.56 -21.68
CA ARG A 709 27.47 5.37 -20.55
C ARG A 709 28.72 4.78 -19.90
N GLN A 710 28.86 3.46 -19.86
CA GLN A 710 30.08 2.79 -19.36
C GLN A 710 31.26 3.05 -20.30
N GLN A 711 31.08 2.90 -21.62
CA GLN A 711 32.13 3.23 -22.61
C GLN A 711 32.59 4.68 -22.49
N LEU A 712 31.66 5.64 -22.40
CA LEU A 712 31.99 7.05 -22.20
C LEU A 712 32.75 7.31 -20.88
N GLN A 713 32.47 6.55 -19.81
CA GLN A 713 33.26 6.63 -18.57
C GLN A 713 34.67 6.04 -18.71
N GLU A 714 34.84 4.98 -19.51
CA GLU A 714 36.16 4.42 -19.82
C GLU A 714 36.99 5.38 -20.68
N GLU A 715 36.41 5.97 -21.73
CA GLU A 715 37.07 6.99 -22.57
C GLU A 715 37.50 8.23 -21.77
N VAL A 716 36.63 8.74 -20.88
CA VAL A 716 36.98 9.84 -19.97
C VAL A 716 38.10 9.42 -18.99
N GLY A 717 38.11 8.16 -18.55
CA GLY A 717 39.19 7.59 -17.74
C GLY A 717 40.54 7.56 -18.48
N LEU A 718 40.56 7.14 -19.74
CA LEU A 718 41.74 7.12 -20.60
C LEU A 718 42.25 8.54 -20.89
N CYS A 719 41.35 9.46 -21.24
CA CYS A 719 41.68 10.87 -21.44
C CYS A 719 42.33 11.49 -20.19
N ARG A 720 41.80 11.19 -18.99
CA ARG A 720 42.37 11.65 -17.72
C ARG A 720 43.78 11.11 -17.48
N GLN A 721 44.01 9.82 -17.71
CA GLN A 721 45.35 9.21 -17.58
C GLN A 721 46.36 9.84 -18.55
N LEU A 722 45.93 10.19 -19.77
CA LEU A 722 46.74 10.89 -20.76
C LEU A 722 47.12 12.31 -20.31
N VAL A 723 46.19 13.07 -19.72
CA VAL A 723 46.47 14.39 -19.13
C VAL A 723 47.47 14.27 -17.98
N GLU A 724 47.23 13.37 -17.03
CA GLU A 724 48.15 13.16 -15.90
C GLU A 724 49.55 12.71 -16.35
N ALA A 725 49.67 11.95 -17.45
CA ALA A 725 50.96 11.61 -18.05
C ALA A 725 51.68 12.85 -18.61
N ARG A 726 50.97 13.71 -19.36
CA ARG A 726 51.51 14.97 -19.88
C ARG A 726 51.92 15.95 -18.77
N GLU A 727 51.17 16.01 -17.67
CA GLU A 727 51.54 16.83 -16.50
C GLU A 727 52.81 16.31 -15.82
N ARG A 728 53.01 14.98 -15.74
CA ARG A 728 54.24 14.36 -15.22
C ARG A 728 55.44 14.65 -16.13
N GLU A 729 55.27 14.63 -17.45
CA GLU A 729 56.29 15.03 -18.43
C GLU A 729 56.66 16.52 -18.30
N LEU A 730 55.67 17.42 -18.29
CA LEU A 730 55.88 18.86 -18.11
C LEU A 730 56.59 19.16 -16.78
N GLY A 731 56.16 18.53 -15.69
CA GLY A 731 56.82 18.65 -14.39
C GLY A 731 58.23 18.07 -14.35
N ALA A 732 58.60 17.13 -15.23
CA ALA A 732 59.99 16.68 -15.40
C ALA A 732 60.83 17.72 -16.16
N LEU A 733 60.30 18.23 -17.28
CA LEU A 733 60.95 19.27 -18.08
C LEU A 733 61.17 20.57 -17.29
N GLU A 734 60.19 21.03 -16.49
CA GLU A 734 60.39 22.19 -15.61
C GLU A 734 61.54 21.99 -14.62
N ARG A 735 61.68 20.80 -14.03
CA ARG A 735 62.78 20.49 -13.11
C ARG A 735 64.13 20.50 -13.82
N GLN A 736 64.20 19.98 -15.04
CA GLN A 736 65.39 20.02 -15.89
C GLN A 736 65.78 21.47 -16.27
N CYS A 737 64.80 22.30 -16.65
CA CYS A 737 65.02 23.72 -16.92
C CYS A 737 65.55 24.47 -15.68
N ARG A 738 64.94 24.26 -14.51
CA ARG A 738 65.40 24.88 -13.24
C ARG A 738 66.84 24.45 -12.89
N GLN A 739 67.20 23.19 -13.11
CA GLN A 739 68.58 22.70 -12.93
C GLN A 739 69.56 23.35 -13.91
N GLN A 740 69.18 23.56 -15.18
CA GLN A 740 70.00 24.30 -16.14
C GLN A 740 70.16 25.78 -15.76
N THR A 741 69.11 26.45 -15.29
CA THR A 741 69.21 27.83 -14.77
C THR A 741 70.19 27.91 -13.61
N GLN A 742 70.11 27.01 -12.63
CA GLN A 742 71.02 26.96 -11.49
C GLN A 742 72.49 26.72 -11.92
N LEU A 743 72.73 25.86 -12.91
CA LEU A 743 74.07 25.66 -13.48
C LEU A 743 74.60 26.93 -14.15
N ILE A 744 73.77 27.64 -14.91
CA ILE A 744 74.13 28.93 -15.55
C ILE A 744 74.42 29.99 -14.49
N GLU A 745 73.63 30.06 -13.41
CA GLU A 745 73.87 30.96 -12.28
C GLU A 745 75.21 30.65 -11.59
N THR A 746 75.55 29.38 -11.33
CA THR A 746 76.86 29.03 -10.77
C THR A 746 78.03 29.39 -11.71
N LEU A 747 77.92 29.12 -13.02
CA LEU A 747 78.98 29.42 -13.99
C LEU A 747 79.16 30.93 -14.24
N THR A 748 78.11 31.73 -14.04
CA THR A 748 78.20 33.20 -14.09
C THR A 748 78.76 33.77 -12.79
N ALA A 749 78.46 33.18 -11.63
CA ALA A 749 79.08 33.53 -10.36
C ALA A 749 80.60 33.24 -10.33
N GLU A 750 81.02 32.09 -10.86
CA GLU A 750 82.46 31.73 -10.98
C GLU A 750 83.20 32.68 -11.93
N LYS A 751 82.61 33.02 -13.08
CA LYS A 751 83.19 34.02 -14.01
C LYS A 751 83.24 35.42 -13.40
N GLY A 752 82.36 35.74 -12.45
CA GLY A 752 82.40 36.99 -11.68
C GLY A 752 83.64 37.14 -10.78
N GLN A 753 84.39 36.06 -10.52
CA GLN A 753 85.56 36.08 -9.63
C GLN A 753 86.92 36.06 -10.36
N GLN A 754 86.94 35.94 -11.70
CA GLN A 754 88.19 35.96 -12.49
C GLN A 754 88.57 37.37 -12.98
N GLY A 755 88.48 38.37 -12.09
CA GLY A 755 88.97 39.73 -12.32
C GLY A 755 90.10 40.09 -11.37
N LEU A 756 91.27 40.47 -11.93
CA LEU A 756 92.52 40.91 -11.27
C LEU A 756 93.43 39.79 -10.72
N GLY A 757 94.63 39.62 -11.31
CA GLY A 757 95.77 38.94 -10.68
C GLY A 757 96.61 38.01 -11.60
N ALA A 758 97.91 38.30 -11.71
CA ALA A 758 98.97 37.46 -12.30
C ALA A 758 100.35 38.03 -11.86
N PRO A 759 101.50 37.33 -11.98
CA PRO A 759 101.75 35.94 -12.41
C PRO A 759 102.67 35.16 -11.42
N GLU A 760 103.36 34.10 -11.93
CA GLU A 760 104.66 33.52 -11.49
C GLU A 760 104.73 32.22 -10.65
N ASP A 761 105.78 31.47 -11.01
CA ASP A 761 106.19 30.10 -10.69
C ASP A 761 106.40 29.74 -9.19
N ARG A 762 106.07 28.48 -8.85
CA ARG A 762 107.10 27.50 -8.44
C ARG A 762 106.65 26.04 -8.50
N ALA A 763 107.61 25.14 -8.78
CA ALA A 763 107.39 23.70 -8.89
C ALA A 763 107.94 22.89 -7.70
N CYS A 764 107.53 21.62 -7.66
CA CYS A 764 108.12 20.49 -6.92
C CYS A 764 107.94 20.40 -5.39
N ARG A 765 107.04 19.50 -4.96
CA ARG A 765 107.50 18.17 -4.48
C ARG A 765 106.46 17.05 -4.61
N GLU A 766 106.99 15.88 -4.92
CA GLU A 766 106.38 14.53 -5.03
C GLU A 766 106.05 13.90 -3.65
N PRO A 767 105.40 12.71 -3.53
CA PRO A 767 105.28 11.64 -4.55
C PRO A 767 103.95 10.86 -4.72
N ALA A 768 103.86 10.24 -5.91
CA ALA A 768 103.32 8.90 -6.21
C ALA A 768 101.84 8.53 -5.90
N ALA A 769 100.99 8.58 -6.95
CA ALA A 769 100.27 7.38 -7.44
C ALA A 769 99.73 7.53 -8.88
N GLN A 770 100.01 6.54 -9.73
CA GLN A 770 99.22 6.08 -10.91
C GLN A 770 98.64 7.10 -11.93
N PRO A 771 99.36 7.39 -13.04
CA PRO A 771 98.77 7.93 -14.26
C PRO A 771 98.16 6.80 -15.13
N ALA A 772 97.01 6.24 -14.73
CA ALA A 772 96.37 5.12 -15.43
C ALA A 772 95.00 5.44 -16.06
N LEU A 773 94.38 6.58 -15.70
CA LEU A 773 93.00 6.91 -16.12
C LEU A 773 92.92 7.82 -17.36
N GLY A 774 94.01 8.51 -17.72
CA GLY A 774 94.00 9.54 -18.77
C GLY A 774 93.86 9.01 -20.20
N GLN A 775 94.44 7.85 -20.54
CA GLN A 775 94.35 7.31 -21.90
C GLN A 775 93.00 6.62 -22.18
N ALA A 776 92.43 5.92 -21.20
CA ALA A 776 91.15 5.23 -21.35
C ALA A 776 89.99 6.18 -21.68
N GLN A 777 89.98 7.41 -21.13
CA GLN A 777 88.91 8.38 -21.42
C GLN A 777 88.95 8.94 -22.84
N VAL A 778 90.14 9.05 -23.46
CA VAL A 778 90.27 9.56 -24.84
C VAL A 778 89.84 8.51 -25.87
N GLU A 779 90.11 7.23 -25.62
CA GLU A 779 89.68 6.13 -26.51
C GLU A 779 88.15 5.92 -26.44
N THR A 780 87.53 6.01 -25.25
CA THR A 780 86.07 5.96 -25.12
C THR A 780 85.37 7.10 -25.86
N GLN A 781 85.85 8.34 -25.76
CA GLN A 781 85.25 9.49 -26.43
C GLN A 781 85.36 9.42 -27.97
N GLN A 782 86.35 8.70 -28.52
CA GLN A 782 86.41 8.44 -29.97
C GLN A 782 85.43 7.35 -30.42
N GLY A 783 85.03 6.44 -29.53
CA GLY A 783 83.94 5.49 -29.79
C GLY A 783 82.56 6.14 -29.78
N GLU A 784 82.27 6.97 -28.78
CA GLU A 784 80.96 7.65 -28.62
C GLU A 784 80.65 8.62 -29.78
N ALA A 785 81.68 9.27 -30.34
CA ALA A 785 81.56 10.08 -31.56
C ALA A 785 81.04 9.31 -32.79
N GLY A 786 81.21 7.99 -32.82
CA GLY A 786 80.67 7.10 -33.86
C GLY A 786 79.23 6.63 -33.60
N HIS A 787 78.73 6.75 -32.38
CA HIS A 787 77.37 6.33 -32.01
C HIS A 787 76.34 7.46 -32.16
N LEU A 788 76.74 8.71 -31.87
CA LEU A 788 75.92 9.91 -32.03
C LEU A 788 75.25 10.04 -33.42
N PRO A 789 75.90 9.75 -34.57
CA PRO A 789 75.22 9.78 -35.87
C PRO A 789 74.09 8.76 -36.00
N ALA A 790 74.23 7.57 -35.41
CA ALA A 790 73.20 6.52 -35.47
C ALA A 790 72.00 6.89 -34.60
N GLU A 791 72.24 7.41 -33.39
CA GLU A 791 71.18 7.90 -32.50
C GLU A 791 70.47 9.14 -33.05
N VAL A 792 71.19 10.07 -33.68
CA VAL A 792 70.59 11.23 -34.38
C VAL A 792 69.75 10.79 -35.59
N LEU A 793 70.17 9.77 -36.34
CA LEU A 793 69.38 9.21 -37.45
C LEU A 793 68.12 8.46 -36.95
N ASP A 794 68.22 7.69 -35.87
CA ASP A 794 67.07 7.03 -35.24
C ASP A 794 66.09 8.06 -34.64
N LEU A 795 66.58 9.11 -34.00
CA LEU A 795 65.78 10.24 -33.53
C LEU A 795 65.16 11.04 -34.70
N GLN A 796 65.86 11.22 -35.83
CA GLN A 796 65.28 11.81 -37.04
C GLN A 796 64.18 10.91 -37.63
N ALA A 797 64.39 9.59 -37.69
CA ALA A 797 63.38 8.66 -38.18
C ALA A 797 62.13 8.64 -37.28
N LYS A 798 62.32 8.65 -35.95
CA LYS A 798 61.23 8.77 -34.98
C LYS A 798 60.52 10.11 -35.05
N LEU A 799 61.24 11.21 -35.28
CA LEU A 799 60.66 12.54 -35.48
C LEU A 799 59.85 12.61 -36.80
N GLN A 800 60.37 12.05 -37.89
CA GLN A 800 59.63 11.96 -39.16
C GLN A 800 58.39 11.07 -39.06
N ALA A 801 58.47 9.95 -38.34
CA ALA A 801 57.31 9.11 -38.05
C ALA A 801 56.25 9.88 -37.22
N ALA A 802 56.66 10.55 -36.15
CA ALA A 802 55.77 11.36 -35.30
C ALA A 802 55.17 12.57 -36.05
N LEU A 803 55.89 13.17 -37.00
CA LEU A 803 55.36 14.20 -37.89
C LEU A 803 54.34 13.62 -38.88
N GLY A 804 54.64 12.49 -39.53
CA GLY A 804 53.70 11.81 -40.42
C GLY A 804 52.44 11.31 -39.71
N ASP A 805 52.54 10.86 -38.46
CA ASP A 805 51.37 10.48 -37.65
C ASP A 805 50.59 11.70 -37.16
N ARG A 806 51.26 12.82 -36.85
CA ARG A 806 50.59 14.11 -36.62
C ARG A 806 49.84 14.59 -37.86
N GLU A 807 50.41 14.45 -39.06
CA GLU A 807 49.75 14.79 -40.32
C GLU A 807 48.54 13.88 -40.60
N LYS A 808 48.63 12.57 -40.32
CA LYS A 808 47.47 11.65 -40.38
C LYS A 808 46.36 12.07 -39.41
N VAL A 809 46.70 12.35 -38.15
CA VAL A 809 45.72 12.78 -37.13
C VAL A 809 45.09 14.12 -37.49
N GLN A 810 45.88 15.07 -38.02
CA GLN A 810 45.36 16.37 -38.45
C GLN A 810 44.51 16.25 -39.74
N GLY A 811 44.83 15.30 -40.62
CA GLY A 811 43.98 14.88 -41.73
C GLY A 811 42.64 14.30 -41.25
N GLN A 812 42.67 13.33 -40.34
CA GLN A 812 41.47 12.75 -39.72
C GLN A 812 40.62 13.81 -39.00
N LEU A 813 41.24 14.74 -38.29
CA LEU A 813 40.57 15.87 -37.66
C LEU A 813 39.88 16.76 -38.70
N SER A 814 40.56 17.11 -39.80
CA SER A 814 39.97 17.93 -40.86
C SER A 814 38.77 17.26 -41.57
N VAL A 815 38.81 15.93 -41.72
CA VAL A 815 37.68 15.13 -42.24
C VAL A 815 36.53 15.08 -41.23
N ALA A 816 36.82 14.89 -39.93
CA ALA A 816 35.82 14.91 -38.88
C ALA A 816 35.16 16.30 -38.75
N GLU A 817 35.92 17.38 -38.86
CA GLU A 817 35.37 18.74 -38.91
C GLU A 817 34.54 18.99 -40.18
N ALA A 818 34.92 18.43 -41.33
CA ALA A 818 34.13 18.52 -42.56
C ALA A 818 32.78 17.81 -42.39
N ALA A 819 32.79 16.57 -41.90
CA ALA A 819 31.56 15.83 -41.57
C ALA A 819 30.71 16.57 -40.51
N LEU A 820 31.32 17.23 -39.52
CA LEU A 820 30.59 18.07 -38.55
C LEU A 820 30.02 19.35 -39.18
N ARG A 821 30.68 19.94 -40.18
CA ARG A 821 30.13 21.07 -40.96
C ARG A 821 28.94 20.61 -41.82
N GLU A 822 29.04 19.46 -42.46
CA GLU A 822 27.95 18.84 -43.23
C GLU A 822 26.76 18.45 -42.35
N HIS A 823 26.99 17.80 -41.20
CA HIS A 823 25.93 17.50 -40.23
C HIS A 823 25.29 18.76 -39.66
N ARG A 824 26.05 19.84 -39.41
CA ARG A 824 25.48 21.15 -39.01
C ARG A 824 24.62 21.75 -40.12
N ALA A 825 25.03 21.65 -41.38
CA ALA A 825 24.24 22.10 -42.52
C ALA A 825 22.95 21.27 -42.68
N LEU A 826 23.01 19.94 -42.54
CA LEU A 826 21.84 19.07 -42.56
C LEU A 826 20.88 19.34 -41.40
N VAL A 827 21.38 19.56 -40.18
CA VAL A 827 20.55 19.94 -39.02
C VAL A 827 19.92 21.32 -39.24
N GLN A 828 20.64 22.26 -39.85
CA GLN A 828 20.11 23.58 -40.20
C GLN A 828 19.00 23.48 -41.27
N GLN A 829 19.23 22.67 -42.32
CA GLN A 829 18.24 22.39 -43.36
C GLN A 829 16.99 21.67 -42.80
N LEU A 830 17.16 20.73 -41.87
CA LEU A 830 16.06 20.06 -41.18
C LEU A 830 15.30 21.01 -40.24
N LYS A 831 15.97 21.97 -39.59
CA LYS A 831 15.30 23.05 -38.85
C LYS A 831 14.51 23.94 -39.80
N GLU A 832 15.09 24.36 -40.92
CA GLU A 832 14.42 25.20 -41.92
C GLU A 832 13.22 24.49 -42.56
N GLN A 833 13.30 23.18 -42.81
CA GLN A 833 12.16 22.35 -43.22
C GLN A 833 11.10 22.23 -42.11
N ASN A 834 11.49 22.02 -40.85
CA ASN A 834 10.53 21.99 -39.73
C ASN A 834 9.83 23.34 -39.54
N GLU A 835 10.55 24.46 -39.62
CA GLU A 835 9.96 25.79 -39.56
C GLU A 835 9.13 26.10 -40.82
N ALA A 836 9.49 25.59 -41.99
CA ALA A 836 8.63 25.65 -43.18
C ALA A 836 7.34 24.82 -42.99
N LEU A 837 7.43 23.64 -42.39
CA LEU A 837 6.27 22.78 -42.09
C LEU A 837 5.35 23.43 -41.04
N LYS A 838 5.91 24.00 -39.96
CA LYS A 838 5.16 24.79 -38.96
C LYS A 838 4.50 26.02 -39.59
N ARG A 839 5.18 26.73 -40.48
CA ARG A 839 4.60 27.85 -41.24
C ARG A 839 3.55 27.39 -42.24
N ALA A 840 3.65 26.19 -42.80
CA ALA A 840 2.60 25.61 -43.65
C ALA A 840 1.37 25.22 -42.82
N GLN A 841 1.54 24.47 -41.73
CA GLN A 841 0.47 24.13 -40.79
C GLN A 841 -0.18 25.38 -40.18
N GLY A 842 0.61 26.40 -39.84
CA GLY A 842 0.10 27.70 -39.40
C GLY A 842 -0.70 28.43 -40.50
N ARG A 843 -0.28 28.32 -41.77
CA ARG A 843 -1.06 28.84 -42.91
C ARG A 843 -2.31 28.02 -43.22
N GLU A 844 -2.31 26.72 -42.97
CA GLU A 844 -3.50 25.87 -43.09
C GLU A 844 -4.51 26.18 -41.98
N LEU A 845 -4.05 26.35 -40.73
CA LEU A 845 -4.87 26.82 -39.61
C LEU A 845 -5.42 28.24 -39.86
N LEU A 846 -4.61 29.16 -40.38
CA LEU A 846 -5.07 30.48 -40.79
C LEU A 846 -6.06 30.40 -41.96
N GLN A 847 -5.84 29.58 -42.99
CA GLN A 847 -6.79 29.41 -44.08
C GLN A 847 -8.10 28.71 -43.66
N LEU A 848 -8.11 27.94 -42.57
CA LEU A 848 -9.34 27.46 -41.95
C LEU A 848 -10.04 28.60 -41.20
N SER A 849 -9.30 29.41 -40.42
CA SER A 849 -9.83 30.59 -39.72
C SER A 849 -10.37 31.68 -40.68
N GLU A 850 -9.70 31.91 -41.81
CA GLU A 850 -10.07 32.87 -42.86
C GLU A 850 -11.28 32.38 -43.67
N ARG A 851 -11.55 31.07 -43.70
CA ARG A 851 -12.78 30.50 -44.28
C ARG A 851 -13.99 30.65 -43.37
N GLU A 852 -13.79 30.83 -42.07
CA GLU A 852 -14.85 31.20 -41.12
C GLU A 852 -14.96 32.73 -40.90
N GLY A 853 -14.02 33.53 -41.43
CA GLY A 853 -13.93 34.98 -41.21
C GLY A 853 -13.72 35.80 -42.49
N ALA A 854 -14.81 36.19 -43.15
CA ALA A 854 -14.84 37.15 -44.25
C ALA A 854 -16.04 38.11 -44.07
N PRO A 855 -16.04 39.36 -44.60
CA PRO A 855 -15.20 39.83 -45.72
C PRO A 855 -14.60 41.26 -45.59
N ARG A 856 -13.93 41.68 -46.69
CA ARG A 856 -13.95 43.01 -47.36
C ARG A 856 -12.75 43.96 -47.17
N GLU A 857 -12.50 44.72 -48.26
CA GLU A 857 -11.62 45.91 -48.42
C GLU A 857 -10.09 45.73 -48.17
N GLU A 858 -9.16 46.28 -48.96
CA GLU A 858 -9.10 46.73 -50.38
C GLU A 858 -7.59 46.76 -50.78
N ARG A 859 -7.13 46.36 -51.97
CA ARG A 859 -6.77 47.19 -53.16
C ARG A 859 -6.20 48.59 -52.80
N THR A 860 -5.10 49.09 -53.39
CA THR A 860 -4.33 48.69 -54.59
C THR A 860 -2.92 49.34 -54.60
N GLU A 861 -2.21 49.21 -55.73
CA GLU A 861 -1.20 50.13 -56.31
C GLU A 861 0.29 49.68 -56.33
N GLU A 862 1.01 50.19 -57.33
CA GLU A 862 2.31 49.76 -57.86
C GLU A 862 3.28 50.94 -57.97
N GLU A 863 4.49 50.69 -58.50
CA GLU A 863 5.48 51.65 -59.00
C GLU A 863 6.11 52.68 -58.02
N GLU A 864 7.45 52.68 -57.95
CA GLU A 864 8.21 53.84 -58.46
C GLU A 864 9.67 53.47 -58.81
N ARG A 865 10.42 54.39 -59.43
CA ARG A 865 11.77 54.14 -59.97
C ARG A 865 12.78 55.26 -59.68
N SER A 866 13.97 54.85 -59.24
CA SER A 866 15.30 55.38 -59.62
C SER A 866 15.77 56.80 -59.22
N ARG A 867 17.09 56.85 -58.92
CA ARG A 867 18.05 57.98 -59.08
C ARG A 867 17.93 59.26 -58.21
N ALA A 868 19.10 59.68 -57.70
CA ALA A 868 19.50 61.07 -57.45
C ALA A 868 21.04 61.18 -57.61
N GLU A 869 21.60 62.39 -57.78
CA GLU A 869 23.03 62.63 -58.06
C GLU A 869 23.59 63.91 -57.38
N ASN A 870 24.93 63.96 -57.21
CA ASN A 870 25.82 65.13 -57.47
C ASN A 870 25.72 66.44 -56.62
N PRO A 871 26.67 67.40 -56.78
CA PRO A 871 28.09 67.32 -57.20
C PRO A 871 29.00 67.69 -55.99
N PRO A 872 29.67 68.86 -55.77
CA PRO A 872 30.15 70.02 -56.59
C PRO A 872 31.69 70.15 -56.69
N VAL A 873 32.21 70.96 -57.64
CA VAL A 873 33.64 71.34 -57.79
C VAL A 873 33.78 72.75 -58.41
N PRO A 874 34.77 73.55 -57.97
CA PRO A 874 35.60 74.44 -58.82
C PRO A 874 37.09 74.47 -58.36
N GLU A 875 38.11 75.16 -58.90
CA GLU A 875 38.58 75.70 -60.21
C GLU A 875 40.01 76.28 -59.95
N CYS A 876 40.92 76.66 -60.88
CA CYS A 876 41.24 76.39 -62.30
C CYS A 876 42.61 77.08 -62.61
N GLY A 877 43.36 76.72 -63.69
CA GLY A 877 44.58 77.47 -64.08
C GLY A 877 45.55 76.79 -65.08
N SER A 878 45.71 77.39 -66.27
CA SER A 878 46.61 77.01 -67.39
C SER A 878 47.64 78.17 -67.65
N PRO A 879 48.56 78.22 -68.67
CA PRO A 879 48.62 77.46 -69.94
C PRO A 879 50.03 77.07 -70.53
N GLU A 880 49.96 76.37 -71.67
CA GLU A 880 50.81 76.35 -72.89
C GLU A 880 52.29 76.83 -72.92
N ALA A 881 53.15 76.07 -73.65
CA ALA A 881 53.97 76.57 -74.77
C ALA A 881 54.74 75.43 -75.51
N GLN A 882 55.28 75.70 -76.70
CA GLN A 882 56.19 74.82 -77.48
C GLN A 882 57.43 75.58 -77.97
N LEU A 883 58.50 74.82 -78.24
CA LEU A 883 59.65 75.09 -79.14
C LEU A 883 60.66 76.25 -78.87
N GLU A 884 61.93 75.83 -78.90
CA GLU A 884 63.11 76.45 -79.54
C GLU A 884 63.91 77.66 -78.97
N GLN A 885 65.23 77.50 -79.11
CA GLN A 885 66.34 78.48 -79.23
C GLN A 885 66.58 79.56 -78.16
N ALA A 886 67.80 79.54 -77.57
CA ALA A 886 68.83 80.56 -77.84
C ALA A 886 70.19 80.22 -77.19
N GLU A 887 71.29 80.65 -77.83
CA GLU A 887 72.61 80.84 -77.18
C GLU A 887 72.63 82.14 -76.36
N PRO A 888 73.71 82.40 -75.60
CA PRO A 888 74.32 83.73 -75.72
C PRO A 888 75.84 83.69 -75.96
N GLN A 889 76.31 84.58 -76.84
CA GLN A 889 77.73 84.78 -77.15
C GLN A 889 78.47 85.61 -76.07
N GLY A 890 79.77 85.37 -75.93
CA GLY A 890 80.73 86.22 -75.20
C GLY A 890 82.08 86.25 -75.94
N GLN A 891 82.79 87.38 -75.94
CA GLN A 891 83.81 87.70 -76.97
C GLN A 891 85.21 88.03 -76.40
N MET A 892 86.26 87.45 -77.04
CA MET A 892 87.59 88.08 -77.34
C MET A 892 88.45 88.56 -76.13
N PRO A 893 89.71 89.06 -76.28
CA PRO A 893 90.62 89.25 -77.45
C PRO A 893 91.69 88.12 -77.56
N GLY A 894 92.70 88.07 -78.46
CA GLY A 894 93.33 88.99 -79.45
C GLY A 894 94.87 88.97 -79.24
N ALA A 895 95.79 89.44 -80.09
CA ALA A 895 95.82 89.91 -81.49
C ALA A 895 97.32 90.06 -81.90
N SER A 896 97.64 90.29 -83.19
CA SER A 896 98.99 90.66 -83.72
C SER A 896 100.13 89.60 -83.62
N ALA A 897 101.17 89.57 -84.47
CA ALA A 897 101.39 90.09 -85.83
C ALA A 897 102.66 89.43 -86.47
N ALA A 898 102.92 89.77 -87.75
CA ALA A 898 104.21 89.96 -88.45
C ALA A 898 105.54 89.44 -87.81
N THR A 899 106.53 88.90 -88.53
CA THR A 899 106.79 88.89 -90.00
C THR A 899 107.84 87.81 -90.36
N ASP A 900 107.88 87.42 -91.64
CA ASP A 900 108.98 86.92 -92.49
C ASP A 900 110.18 86.09 -91.95
N GLU A 901 110.58 85.15 -92.82
CA GLU A 901 111.79 84.31 -92.82
C GLU A 901 113.14 85.08 -92.87
N PRO A 902 114.34 84.44 -92.76
CA PRO A 902 114.64 82.99 -92.72
C PRO A 902 115.56 82.56 -91.54
N GLY A 903 116.03 81.31 -91.49
CA GLY A 903 117.05 80.92 -90.49
C GLY A 903 117.71 79.53 -90.56
N VAL A 904 117.10 78.51 -91.20
CA VAL A 904 117.68 77.19 -91.55
C VAL A 904 118.66 76.56 -90.53
N HIS A 905 118.13 75.89 -89.50
CA HIS A 905 118.66 74.81 -88.62
C HIS A 905 117.75 74.84 -87.36
N VAL A 906 117.21 73.76 -86.76
CA VAL A 906 117.61 72.35 -86.67
C VAL A 906 116.37 71.44 -86.80
N SER A 907 116.33 70.54 -87.79
CA SER A 907 115.18 69.66 -88.05
C SER A 907 115.02 68.47 -87.09
N ALA A 908 115.90 68.31 -86.10
CA ALA A 908 115.84 67.24 -85.11
C ALA A 908 114.94 67.58 -83.90
N GLN A 909 115.03 68.80 -83.37
CA GLN A 909 114.35 69.19 -82.12
C GLN A 909 112.82 69.21 -82.24
N LEU A 910 112.28 69.37 -83.46
CA LEU A 910 110.83 69.34 -83.69
C LEU A 910 110.24 67.92 -83.52
N ALA A 911 111.03 66.87 -83.77
CA ALA A 911 110.60 65.48 -83.61
C ALA A 911 110.56 65.10 -82.12
N GLU A 912 111.61 65.42 -81.35
CA GLU A 912 111.65 65.20 -79.90
C GLU A 912 110.56 66.01 -79.18
N LYS A 913 110.37 67.29 -79.54
CA LYS A 913 109.29 68.12 -78.96
C LYS A 913 107.91 67.51 -79.24
N LYS A 914 107.67 67.01 -80.45
CA LYS A 914 106.38 66.39 -80.77
C LYS A 914 106.16 65.08 -80.02
N GLN A 915 107.19 64.24 -79.87
CA GLN A 915 107.11 63.04 -79.02
C GLN A 915 106.86 63.39 -77.54
N THR A 916 107.48 64.44 -76.99
CA THR A 916 107.21 64.84 -75.60
C THR A 916 105.82 65.45 -75.42
N GLU A 917 105.30 66.19 -76.40
CA GLU A 917 103.92 66.70 -76.39
C GLU A 917 102.88 65.58 -76.53
N GLU A 918 103.10 64.60 -77.41
CA GLU A 918 102.25 63.42 -77.55
C GLU A 918 102.29 62.54 -76.29
N ALA A 919 103.46 62.38 -75.65
CA ALA A 919 103.60 61.69 -74.36
C ALA A 919 102.89 62.43 -73.21
N LEU A 920 103.01 63.76 -73.13
CA LEU A 920 102.32 64.57 -72.13
C LEU A 920 100.78 64.49 -72.32
N ALA A 921 100.31 64.46 -73.57
CA ALA A 921 98.91 64.30 -73.93
C ALA A 921 98.35 62.87 -73.73
N CYS A 922 99.22 61.87 -73.52
CA CYS A 922 98.84 60.56 -73.00
C CYS A 922 98.80 60.58 -71.46
N ALA A 923 99.85 61.06 -70.79
CA ALA A 923 99.90 61.15 -69.33
C ALA A 923 98.77 62.00 -68.72
N LEU A 924 98.41 63.12 -69.36
CA LEU A 924 97.26 63.96 -68.96
C LEU A 924 95.90 63.27 -69.18
N ARG A 925 95.82 62.26 -70.06
CA ARG A 925 94.62 61.46 -70.32
C ARG A 925 94.50 60.35 -69.28
N GLU A 926 95.57 59.60 -69.06
CA GLU A 926 95.66 58.59 -68.01
C GLU A 926 95.37 59.19 -66.62
N LEU A 927 95.85 60.39 -66.32
CA LEU A 927 95.53 61.11 -65.09
C LEU A 927 94.03 61.50 -64.98
N ARG A 928 93.38 61.77 -66.12
CA ARG A 928 91.94 62.10 -66.20
C ARG A 928 91.09 60.85 -66.03
N ASP A 929 91.44 59.79 -66.73
CA ASP A 929 90.78 58.48 -66.68
C ASP A 929 90.92 57.86 -65.27
N ALA A 930 92.09 57.99 -64.63
CA ALA A 930 92.30 57.60 -63.24
C ALA A 930 91.49 58.45 -62.25
N LYS A 931 91.32 59.76 -62.52
CA LYS A 931 90.48 60.64 -61.69
C LYS A 931 88.99 60.30 -61.82
N GLU A 932 88.51 59.93 -63.00
CA GLU A 932 87.14 59.44 -63.21
C GLU A 932 86.93 58.03 -62.62
N ALA A 933 87.93 57.14 -62.69
CA ALA A 933 87.87 55.86 -62.00
C ALA A 933 87.77 56.06 -60.47
N ALA A 934 88.53 57.00 -59.91
CA ALA A 934 88.47 57.35 -58.49
C ALA A 934 87.14 58.03 -58.10
N SER A 935 86.54 58.87 -58.95
CA SER A 935 85.23 59.46 -58.65
C SER A 935 84.11 58.40 -58.66
N ARG A 936 84.10 57.53 -59.67
CA ARG A 936 83.13 56.41 -59.76
C ARG A 936 83.28 55.42 -58.60
N GLN A 937 84.50 55.17 -58.12
CA GLN A 937 84.73 54.39 -56.89
C GLN A 937 84.21 55.11 -55.64
N ARG A 938 84.41 56.42 -55.52
CA ARG A 938 83.86 57.21 -54.41
C ARG A 938 82.33 57.22 -54.42
N GLU A 939 81.71 57.45 -55.57
CA GLU A 939 80.25 57.40 -55.76
C GLU A 939 79.69 56.02 -55.38
N GLY A 940 80.33 54.94 -55.83
CA GLY A 940 79.95 53.56 -55.47
C GLY A 940 80.13 53.22 -53.98
N LEU A 941 81.05 53.87 -53.26
CA LEU A 941 81.18 53.76 -51.81
C LEU A 941 80.14 54.61 -51.06
N GLU A 942 79.84 55.81 -51.56
CA GLU A 942 78.81 56.68 -50.98
C GLU A 942 77.40 56.06 -51.13
N GLU A 943 77.13 55.36 -52.24
CA GLU A 943 75.94 54.50 -52.38
C GLU A 943 75.89 53.36 -51.35
N GLN A 944 76.99 52.66 -51.09
CA GLN A 944 77.04 51.57 -50.12
C GLN A 944 76.81 52.08 -48.69
N VAL A 945 77.43 53.21 -48.32
CA VAL A 945 77.19 53.88 -47.04
C VAL A 945 75.71 54.30 -46.93
N ALA A 946 75.10 54.82 -47.99
CA ALA A 946 73.67 55.17 -48.00
C ALA A 946 72.72 53.96 -47.93
N ARG A 947 73.14 52.76 -48.35
CA ARG A 947 72.38 51.51 -48.13
C ARG A 947 72.49 51.05 -46.68
N LEU A 948 73.71 50.96 -46.15
CA LEU A 948 73.99 50.55 -44.77
C LEU A 948 73.33 51.48 -43.74
N GLN A 949 73.23 52.78 -44.01
CA GLN A 949 72.49 53.72 -43.17
C GLN A 949 70.99 53.39 -43.13
N ARG A 950 70.34 53.16 -44.27
CA ARG A 950 68.92 52.79 -44.34
C ARG A 950 68.64 51.44 -43.68
N GLU A 951 69.55 50.48 -43.79
CA GLU A 951 69.46 49.18 -43.12
C GLU A 951 69.60 49.33 -41.59
N ARG A 952 70.55 50.13 -41.12
CA ARG A 952 70.72 50.50 -39.70
C ARG A 952 69.46 51.19 -39.16
N ASP A 953 68.89 52.14 -39.90
CA ASP A 953 67.65 52.82 -39.52
C ASP A 953 66.46 51.84 -39.45
N SER A 954 66.33 50.93 -40.43
CA SER A 954 65.27 49.92 -40.47
C SER A 954 65.37 48.89 -39.32
N VAL A 955 66.59 48.46 -38.97
CA VAL A 955 66.83 47.59 -37.81
C VAL A 955 66.53 48.33 -36.51
N GLN A 956 66.88 49.61 -36.41
CA GLN A 956 66.63 50.42 -35.22
C GLN A 956 65.13 50.67 -35.00
N GLU A 957 64.32 50.83 -36.05
CA GLU A 957 62.86 50.93 -35.93
C GLU A 957 62.22 49.60 -35.53
N ARG A 958 62.70 48.48 -36.10
CA ARG A 958 62.28 47.13 -35.68
C ARG A 958 62.60 46.85 -34.20
N LEU A 959 63.72 47.37 -33.70
CA LEU A 959 64.09 47.24 -32.29
C LEU A 959 63.11 47.98 -31.37
N LYS A 960 62.70 49.22 -31.70
CA LYS A 960 61.68 49.96 -30.94
C LYS A 960 60.37 49.19 -30.85
N VAL A 961 59.87 48.68 -31.98
CA VAL A 961 58.61 47.92 -32.03
C VAL A 961 58.70 46.64 -31.18
N ALA A 962 59.86 45.97 -31.17
CA ALA A 962 60.10 44.82 -30.29
C ALA A 962 60.16 45.21 -28.81
N GLU A 963 60.76 46.35 -28.46
CA GLU A 963 60.74 46.88 -27.08
C GLU A 963 59.34 47.27 -26.62
N GLU A 964 58.52 47.89 -27.47
CA GLU A 964 57.14 48.27 -27.16
C GLU A 964 56.24 47.03 -26.97
N ALA A 965 56.42 46.00 -27.80
CA ALA A 965 55.80 44.70 -27.59
C ALA A 965 56.27 44.05 -26.26
N ALA A 966 57.56 44.10 -25.94
CA ALA A 966 58.08 43.58 -24.68
C ALA A 966 57.53 44.34 -23.44
N ARG A 967 57.31 45.67 -23.55
CA ARG A 967 56.76 46.50 -22.47
C ARG A 967 55.27 46.24 -22.17
N SER A 968 54.50 45.76 -23.14
CA SER A 968 53.08 45.39 -22.94
C SER A 968 52.87 43.96 -22.43
N LEU A 969 53.84 43.08 -22.62
CA LEU A 969 53.79 41.65 -22.24
C LEU A 969 53.49 41.41 -20.74
N PRO A 970 54.06 42.16 -19.76
CA PRO A 970 53.71 41.99 -18.34
C PRO A 970 52.26 42.35 -18.02
N GLY A 971 51.67 43.32 -18.73
CA GLY A 971 50.27 43.70 -18.56
C GLY A 971 49.32 42.60 -19.02
N LEU A 972 49.64 41.95 -20.15
CA LEU A 972 48.90 40.78 -20.64
C LEU A 972 49.05 39.56 -19.72
N GLN A 973 50.23 39.35 -19.12
CA GLN A 973 50.41 38.31 -18.11
C GLN A 973 49.60 38.58 -16.83
N ALA A 974 49.54 39.84 -16.36
CA ALA A 974 48.71 40.21 -15.22
C ALA A 974 47.21 40.00 -15.49
N GLN A 975 46.72 40.39 -16.67
CA GLN A 975 45.33 40.13 -17.10
C GLN A 975 45.03 38.63 -17.21
N LEU A 976 45.96 37.82 -17.74
CA LEU A 976 45.80 36.36 -17.80
C LEU A 976 45.77 35.72 -16.41
N ALA A 977 46.58 36.21 -15.46
CA ALA A 977 46.55 35.75 -14.07
C ALA A 977 45.23 36.10 -13.38
N GLN A 978 44.74 37.34 -13.56
CA GLN A 978 43.46 37.80 -13.02
C GLN A 978 42.28 37.00 -13.60
N ALA A 979 42.26 36.76 -14.91
CA ALA A 979 41.24 35.95 -15.57
C ALA A 979 41.26 34.48 -15.11
N LYS A 980 42.45 33.89 -14.88
CA LYS A 980 42.56 32.56 -14.27
C LYS A 980 42.01 32.53 -12.85
N GLN A 981 42.33 33.53 -12.03
CA GLN A 981 41.86 33.59 -10.65
C GLN A 981 40.33 33.76 -10.57
N GLN A 982 39.73 34.57 -11.45
CA GLN A 982 38.28 34.70 -11.59
C GLN A 982 37.61 33.39 -12.06
N ALA A 983 38.22 32.69 -13.02
CA ALA A 983 37.73 31.38 -13.47
C ALA A 983 37.80 30.33 -12.35
N GLN A 984 38.85 30.34 -11.54
CA GLN A 984 38.99 29.48 -10.35
C GLN A 984 37.92 29.79 -9.31
N SER A 985 37.71 31.06 -8.93
CA SER A 985 36.67 31.40 -7.96
C SER A 985 35.26 31.05 -8.43
N LEU A 986 34.96 31.19 -9.74
CA LEU A 986 33.67 30.78 -10.31
C LEU A 986 33.50 29.25 -10.34
N GLN A 987 34.60 28.51 -10.50
CA GLN A 987 34.60 27.05 -10.44
C GLN A 987 34.44 26.54 -8.99
N GLU A 988 35.01 27.26 -8.02
CA GLU A 988 34.86 27.00 -6.59
C GLU A 988 33.42 27.26 -6.13
N THR A 989 32.83 28.43 -6.43
CA THR A 989 31.42 28.72 -6.08
C THR A 989 30.45 27.75 -6.74
N ALA A 990 30.67 27.40 -8.02
CA ALA A 990 29.85 26.40 -8.70
C ALA A 990 29.99 24.99 -8.08
N HIS A 991 31.14 24.66 -7.48
CA HIS A 991 31.31 23.40 -6.74
C HIS A 991 30.59 23.44 -5.39
N GLU A 992 30.64 24.56 -4.68
CA GLU A 992 29.93 24.79 -3.42
C GLU A 992 28.41 24.71 -3.62
N GLU A 993 27.86 25.40 -4.63
CA GLU A 993 26.45 25.33 -5.03
C GLU A 993 26.00 23.89 -5.35
N LEU A 994 26.79 23.15 -6.15
CA LEU A 994 26.48 21.76 -6.48
C LEU A 994 26.56 20.85 -5.23
N SER A 995 27.46 21.15 -4.28
CA SER A 995 27.52 20.45 -3.00
C SER A 995 26.31 20.74 -2.10
N ALA A 996 25.82 21.99 -2.08
CA ALA A 996 24.64 22.41 -1.33
C ALA A 996 23.36 21.81 -1.92
N LEU A 997 23.18 21.84 -3.24
CA LEU A 997 22.08 21.17 -3.95
C LEU A 997 22.10 19.65 -3.71
N LYS A 998 23.28 19.02 -3.74
CA LYS A 998 23.43 17.60 -3.41
C LYS A 998 23.07 17.29 -1.96
N PHE A 999 23.39 18.17 -1.01
CA PHE A 999 22.98 18.04 0.38
C PHE A 999 21.46 18.17 0.53
N GLN A 1000 20.86 19.23 -0.03
CA GLN A 1000 19.41 19.46 -0.05
C GLN A 1000 18.65 18.26 -0.61
N LEU A 1001 19.03 17.78 -1.80
CA LEU A 1001 18.43 16.59 -2.41
C LEU A 1001 18.63 15.33 -1.56
N SER A 1002 19.75 15.19 -0.86
CA SER A 1002 19.98 14.07 0.07
C SER A 1002 19.05 14.15 1.30
N THR A 1003 18.80 15.35 1.84
CA THR A 1003 17.82 15.55 2.92
C THR A 1003 16.39 15.32 2.45
N GLU A 1004 16.00 15.78 1.26
CA GLU A 1004 14.67 15.49 0.68
C GLU A 1004 14.48 13.99 0.43
N ILE A 1005 15.48 13.29 -0.11
CA ILE A 1005 15.43 11.83 -0.27
C ILE A 1005 15.29 11.13 1.09
N MET A 1006 16.01 11.58 2.12
CA MET A 1006 15.85 11.05 3.49
C MET A 1006 14.44 11.29 4.03
N ASP A 1007 13.85 12.46 3.78
CA ASP A 1007 12.53 12.81 4.32
C ASP A 1007 11.38 12.15 3.54
N HIS A 1008 11.54 11.93 2.23
CA HIS A 1008 10.64 11.05 1.47
C HIS A 1008 10.77 9.59 1.92
N GLN A 1009 11.97 9.10 2.24
CA GLN A 1009 12.17 7.76 2.80
C GLN A 1009 11.61 7.62 4.23
N SER A 1010 11.66 8.67 5.06
CA SER A 1010 11.06 8.65 6.40
C SER A 1010 9.53 8.58 6.29
N ARG A 1011 8.92 9.47 5.51
CA ARG A 1011 7.47 9.50 5.24
C ARG A 1011 6.96 8.19 4.63
N LEU A 1012 7.71 7.58 3.69
CA LEU A 1012 7.37 6.27 3.13
C LEU A 1012 7.41 5.14 4.16
N LYS A 1013 8.35 5.15 5.12
CA LYS A 1013 8.38 4.18 6.22
C LYS A 1013 7.15 4.35 7.11
N THR A 1014 6.89 5.55 7.60
CA THR A 1014 5.74 5.85 8.45
C THR A 1014 4.42 5.42 7.78
N ALA A 1015 4.21 5.81 6.52
CA ALA A 1015 3.03 5.39 5.76
C ALA A 1015 2.98 3.86 5.54
N SER A 1016 4.10 3.18 5.34
CA SER A 1016 4.13 1.71 5.21
C SER A 1016 3.80 1.00 6.53
N GLU A 1017 4.11 1.60 7.66
CA GLU A 1017 3.84 1.08 9.00
C GLU A 1017 2.40 1.39 9.44
N GLU A 1018 1.86 2.56 9.10
CA GLU A 1018 0.42 2.85 9.17
C GLU A 1018 -0.38 1.87 8.30
N CYS A 1019 0.04 1.63 7.05
CA CYS A 1019 -0.54 0.64 6.16
C CYS A 1019 -0.29 -0.82 6.59
N ARG A 1020 0.56 -1.09 7.59
CA ARG A 1020 0.68 -2.40 8.25
C ARG A 1020 -0.32 -2.48 9.40
N ASN A 1021 -0.26 -1.52 10.33
CA ASN A 1021 -1.15 -1.40 11.48
C ASN A 1021 -2.64 -1.43 11.11
N LEU A 1022 -3.04 -0.77 10.01
CA LEU A 1022 -4.42 -0.81 9.50
C LEU A 1022 -4.83 -2.17 8.93
N ARG A 1023 -3.86 -2.93 8.40
CA ARG A 1023 -4.04 -4.30 7.87
C ARG A 1023 -4.20 -5.28 9.02
N ASP A 1024 -3.34 -5.17 10.03
CA ASP A 1024 -3.38 -5.98 11.25
C ASP A 1024 -4.72 -5.76 12.00
N GLN A 1025 -5.21 -4.52 12.06
CA GLN A 1025 -6.55 -4.18 12.59
C GLN A 1025 -7.70 -4.74 11.73
N LEU A 1026 -7.55 -4.82 10.41
CA LEU A 1026 -8.53 -5.42 9.51
C LEU A 1026 -8.59 -6.94 9.65
N GLU A 1027 -7.44 -7.61 9.74
CA GLU A 1027 -7.36 -9.05 10.03
C GLU A 1027 -7.97 -9.38 11.39
N GLU A 1028 -7.65 -8.58 12.43
CA GLU A 1028 -8.16 -8.80 13.77
C GLU A 1028 -9.68 -8.58 13.85
N ARG A 1029 -10.23 -7.56 13.16
CA ARG A 1029 -11.68 -7.42 12.96
C ARG A 1029 -12.27 -8.59 12.17
N GLY A 1030 -11.53 -9.16 11.21
CA GLY A 1030 -11.92 -10.37 10.49
C GLY A 1030 -12.05 -11.58 11.41
N ARG A 1031 -11.06 -11.84 12.27
CA ARG A 1031 -11.09 -12.91 13.29
C ARG A 1031 -12.25 -12.73 14.26
N GLN A 1032 -12.51 -11.50 14.72
CA GLN A 1032 -13.63 -11.18 15.61
C GLN A 1032 -14.99 -11.40 14.93
N LEU A 1033 -15.11 -11.09 13.64
CA LEU A 1033 -16.33 -11.32 12.87
C LEU A 1033 -16.57 -12.81 12.63
N GLN A 1034 -15.53 -13.59 12.29
CA GLN A 1034 -15.61 -15.05 12.21
C GLN A 1034 -16.00 -15.70 13.54
N ALA A 1035 -15.39 -15.27 14.66
CA ALA A 1035 -15.75 -15.75 15.99
C ALA A 1035 -17.21 -15.41 16.37
N ALA A 1036 -17.74 -14.28 15.90
CA ALA A 1036 -19.15 -13.92 16.05
C ALA A 1036 -20.07 -14.76 15.15
N GLU A 1037 -19.69 -15.06 13.91
CA GLU A 1037 -20.42 -15.97 13.02
C GLU A 1037 -20.47 -17.39 13.61
N GLU A 1038 -19.35 -17.95 14.09
CA GLU A 1038 -19.33 -19.23 14.81
C GLU A 1038 -20.22 -19.21 16.08
N ALA A 1039 -20.26 -18.09 16.82
CA ALA A 1039 -21.12 -17.95 17.99
C ALA A 1039 -22.60 -17.93 17.61
N VAL A 1040 -22.97 -17.33 16.48
CA VAL A 1040 -24.32 -17.37 15.92
C VAL A 1040 -24.69 -18.79 15.49
N GLU A 1041 -23.81 -19.53 14.81
CA GLU A 1041 -24.06 -20.93 14.45
C GLU A 1041 -24.26 -21.82 15.69
N ARG A 1042 -23.43 -21.64 16.73
CA ARG A 1042 -23.58 -22.34 18.02
C ARG A 1042 -24.92 -22.03 18.69
N LEU A 1043 -25.37 -20.77 18.66
CA LEU A 1043 -26.67 -20.36 19.20
C LEU A 1043 -27.84 -20.93 18.38
N GLN A 1044 -27.73 -20.99 17.05
CA GLN A 1044 -28.73 -21.62 16.18
C GLN A 1044 -28.83 -23.13 16.42
N ALA A 1045 -27.70 -23.82 16.61
CA ALA A 1045 -27.68 -25.24 16.99
C ALA A 1045 -28.36 -25.46 18.35
N ALA A 1046 -27.99 -24.67 19.38
CA ALA A 1046 -28.62 -24.75 20.70
C ALA A 1046 -30.13 -24.43 20.65
N GLN A 1047 -30.56 -23.51 19.78
CA GLN A 1047 -31.98 -23.21 19.55
C GLN A 1047 -32.72 -24.38 18.88
N ALA A 1048 -32.09 -25.09 17.95
CA ALA A 1048 -32.64 -26.29 17.32
C ALA A 1048 -32.79 -27.44 18.34
N ASP A 1049 -31.75 -27.69 19.14
CA ASP A 1049 -31.76 -28.69 20.22
C ASP A 1049 -32.84 -28.40 21.26
N LEU A 1050 -32.95 -27.14 21.73
CA LEU A 1050 -34.01 -26.72 22.64
C LEU A 1050 -35.40 -26.91 22.01
N GLY A 1051 -35.52 -26.66 20.70
CA GLY A 1051 -36.72 -26.93 19.91
C GLY A 1051 -37.08 -28.42 19.86
N GLU A 1052 -36.11 -29.33 19.77
CA GLU A 1052 -36.35 -30.78 19.87
C GLU A 1052 -36.70 -31.22 21.29
N GLN A 1053 -36.04 -30.67 22.31
CA GLN A 1053 -36.42 -30.94 23.69
C GLN A 1053 -37.85 -30.49 24.00
N LEU A 1054 -38.27 -29.32 23.50
CA LEU A 1054 -39.64 -28.82 23.61
C LEU A 1054 -40.66 -29.66 22.82
N ARG A 1055 -40.31 -30.15 21.62
CA ARG A 1055 -41.13 -31.14 20.90
C ARG A 1055 -41.26 -32.45 21.70
N GLY A 1056 -40.17 -32.90 22.32
CA GLY A 1056 -40.11 -34.10 23.15
C GLY A 1056 -40.90 -34.00 24.46
N THR A 1057 -40.84 -32.87 25.17
CA THR A 1057 -41.66 -32.63 26.37
C THR A 1057 -43.13 -32.47 26.01
N SER A 1058 -43.46 -31.77 24.93
CA SER A 1058 -44.83 -31.65 24.42
C SER A 1058 -45.45 -33.00 24.06
N LYS A 1059 -44.69 -33.88 23.38
CA LYS A 1059 -45.12 -35.26 23.09
C LYS A 1059 -45.35 -36.09 24.37
N ARG A 1060 -44.44 -36.03 25.34
CA ARG A 1060 -44.62 -36.71 26.64
C ARG A 1060 -45.81 -36.16 27.43
N LEU A 1061 -46.10 -34.86 27.31
CA LEU A 1061 -47.25 -34.23 27.95
C LEU A 1061 -48.57 -34.69 27.33
N SER A 1062 -48.67 -34.76 26.00
CA SER A 1062 -49.88 -35.26 25.33
C SER A 1062 -50.09 -36.77 25.53
N GLU A 1063 -49.02 -37.56 25.57
CA GLU A 1063 -49.05 -38.98 25.98
C GLU A 1063 -49.56 -39.13 27.43
N SER A 1064 -49.06 -38.31 28.36
CA SER A 1064 -49.53 -38.29 29.75
C SER A 1064 -50.98 -37.81 29.89
N GLN A 1065 -51.41 -36.87 29.05
CA GLN A 1065 -52.78 -36.34 29.05
C GLN A 1065 -53.77 -37.38 28.51
N ALA A 1066 -53.43 -38.09 27.44
CA ALA A 1066 -54.22 -39.21 26.93
C ALA A 1066 -54.28 -40.37 27.95
N ALA A 1067 -53.18 -40.65 28.65
CA ALA A 1067 -53.17 -41.64 29.73
C ALA A 1067 -54.07 -41.23 30.91
N MET A 1068 -54.10 -39.93 31.25
CA MET A 1068 -55.00 -39.38 32.28
C MET A 1068 -56.48 -39.48 31.85
N GLN A 1069 -56.82 -39.06 30.64
CA GLN A 1069 -58.17 -39.19 30.07
C GLN A 1069 -58.67 -40.63 30.12
N LYS A 1070 -57.84 -41.60 29.70
CA LYS A 1070 -58.17 -43.02 29.79
C LYS A 1070 -58.40 -43.47 31.24
N LYS A 1071 -57.65 -42.94 32.23
CA LYS A 1071 -57.86 -43.26 33.65
C LYS A 1071 -59.14 -42.63 34.21
N ASP A 1072 -59.55 -41.47 33.72
CA ASP A 1072 -60.83 -40.86 34.07
C ASP A 1072 -62.02 -41.62 33.46
N GLU A 1073 -61.88 -42.14 32.23
CA GLU A 1073 -62.83 -43.05 31.57
C GLU A 1073 -62.95 -44.39 32.31
N GLU A 1074 -61.83 -45.06 32.61
CA GLU A 1074 -61.78 -46.28 33.43
C GLU A 1074 -62.42 -46.02 34.81
N GLY A 1075 -62.11 -44.88 35.44
CA GLY A 1075 -62.71 -44.44 36.69
C GLY A 1075 -64.21 -44.16 36.60
N ALA A 1076 -64.70 -43.64 35.48
CA ALA A 1076 -66.12 -43.44 35.22
C ALA A 1076 -66.84 -44.78 35.09
N ALA A 1077 -66.33 -45.71 34.29
CA ALA A 1077 -66.88 -47.06 34.13
C ALA A 1077 -66.92 -47.83 35.46
N LEU A 1078 -65.91 -47.66 36.34
CA LEU A 1078 -65.89 -48.23 37.68
C LEU A 1078 -66.94 -47.61 38.62
N ARG A 1079 -67.12 -46.28 38.61
CA ARG A 1079 -68.19 -45.60 39.37
C ARG A 1079 -69.57 -46.10 38.93
N ASP A 1080 -69.79 -46.15 37.63
CA ASP A 1080 -70.99 -46.69 36.98
C ASP A 1080 -71.29 -48.14 37.42
N SER A 1081 -70.26 -49.00 37.46
CA SER A 1081 -70.39 -50.39 37.90
C SER A 1081 -70.71 -50.50 39.40
N LEU A 1082 -70.07 -49.66 40.21
CA LEU A 1082 -70.30 -49.60 41.66
C LEU A 1082 -71.70 -49.08 42.01
N ASP A 1083 -72.26 -48.14 41.24
CA ASP A 1083 -73.65 -47.70 41.42
C ASP A 1083 -74.69 -48.69 40.86
N ARG A 1084 -74.33 -49.56 39.89
CA ARG A 1084 -75.15 -50.73 39.53
C ARG A 1084 -75.20 -51.74 40.67
N THR A 1085 -74.06 -52.14 41.22
CA THR A 1085 -74.02 -53.14 42.31
C THR A 1085 -74.64 -52.61 43.60
N ARG A 1086 -74.54 -51.31 43.91
CA ARG A 1086 -75.33 -50.67 44.98
C ARG A 1086 -76.83 -50.83 44.78
N LYS A 1087 -77.36 -50.50 43.59
CA LYS A 1087 -78.80 -50.64 43.28
C LYS A 1087 -79.27 -52.10 43.30
N GLU A 1088 -78.38 -53.06 43.06
CA GLU A 1088 -78.68 -54.49 43.20
C GLU A 1088 -78.66 -54.93 44.67
N LEU A 1089 -77.73 -54.43 45.48
CA LEU A 1089 -77.69 -54.64 46.92
C LEU A 1089 -78.92 -54.04 47.61
N GLU A 1090 -79.35 -52.82 47.24
CA GLU A 1090 -80.59 -52.20 47.73
C GLU A 1090 -81.82 -53.06 47.42
N LYS A 1091 -81.93 -53.59 46.19
CA LYS A 1091 -83.00 -54.53 45.81
C LYS A 1091 -82.93 -55.85 46.58
N ALA A 1092 -81.73 -56.35 46.88
CA ALA A 1092 -81.54 -57.55 47.69
C ALA A 1092 -81.94 -57.31 49.15
N MET A 1093 -81.54 -56.17 49.74
CA MET A 1093 -81.93 -55.75 51.09
C MET A 1093 -83.45 -55.55 51.20
N ALA A 1094 -84.09 -54.93 50.20
CA ALA A 1094 -85.54 -54.80 50.15
C ALA A 1094 -86.25 -56.16 50.16
N LYS A 1095 -85.77 -57.13 49.35
CA LYS A 1095 -86.29 -58.52 49.36
C LYS A 1095 -86.07 -59.22 50.71
N ILE A 1096 -84.90 -59.04 51.34
CA ILE A 1096 -84.62 -59.58 52.67
C ILE A 1096 -85.59 -58.99 53.70
N GLN A 1097 -85.87 -57.69 53.64
CA GLN A 1097 -86.85 -57.04 54.50
C GLN A 1097 -88.29 -57.54 54.23
N GLU A 1098 -88.67 -57.78 52.98
CA GLU A 1098 -89.94 -58.43 52.64
C GLU A 1098 -90.03 -59.83 53.25
N TYR A 1099 -89.00 -60.67 53.11
CA TYR A 1099 -88.98 -62.01 53.68
C TYR A 1099 -89.02 -61.98 55.21
N TYR A 1100 -88.30 -61.05 55.85
CA TYR A 1100 -88.37 -60.83 57.29
C TYR A 1100 -89.78 -60.42 57.74
N ASN A 1101 -90.40 -59.46 57.05
CA ASN A 1101 -91.76 -59.01 57.36
C ASN A 1101 -92.79 -60.15 57.19
N ARG A 1102 -92.66 -60.99 56.15
CA ARG A 1102 -93.49 -62.18 55.94
C ARG A 1102 -93.26 -63.23 57.02
N LEU A 1103 -92.02 -63.46 57.45
CA LEU A 1103 -91.69 -64.40 58.54
C LEU A 1103 -92.31 -63.94 59.87
N CYS A 1104 -92.23 -62.64 60.19
CA CYS A 1104 -92.89 -62.06 61.35
C CYS A 1104 -94.42 -62.19 61.26
N GLN A 1105 -95.02 -62.00 60.08
CA GLN A 1105 -96.46 -62.23 59.88
C GLN A 1105 -96.82 -63.70 60.15
N GLU A 1106 -96.08 -64.65 59.58
CA GLU A 1106 -96.31 -66.08 59.81
C GLU A 1106 -96.12 -66.50 61.27
N VAL A 1107 -95.15 -65.93 61.99
CA VAL A 1107 -95.02 -66.12 63.45
C VAL A 1107 -96.28 -65.61 64.17
N THR A 1108 -96.75 -64.38 63.91
CA THR A 1108 -97.98 -63.89 64.56
C THR A 1108 -99.25 -64.63 64.13
N ASN A 1109 -99.30 -65.19 62.92
CA ASN A 1109 -100.40 -66.03 62.45
C ASN A 1109 -100.39 -67.38 63.18
N ARG A 1110 -99.19 -67.95 63.38
CA ARG A 1110 -99.01 -69.15 64.19
C ARG A 1110 -99.37 -68.91 65.64
N GLU A 1111 -98.90 -67.84 66.27
CA GLU A 1111 -99.26 -67.46 67.64
C GLU A 1111 -100.77 -67.32 67.82
N LYS A 1112 -101.49 -66.71 66.86
CA LYS A 1112 -102.96 -66.62 66.88
C LYS A 1112 -103.63 -68.00 66.73
N ASN A 1113 -103.10 -68.87 65.87
CA ASN A 1113 -103.61 -70.23 65.72
C ASN A 1113 -103.37 -71.08 66.97
N ASP A 1114 -102.18 -70.97 67.59
CA ASP A 1114 -101.83 -71.68 68.82
C ASP A 1114 -102.67 -71.13 70.01
N GLN A 1115 -102.88 -69.80 70.11
CA GLN A 1115 -103.85 -69.19 71.04
C GLN A 1115 -105.28 -69.68 70.82
N LYS A 1116 -105.71 -69.82 69.55
CA LYS A 1116 -107.03 -70.36 69.23
C LYS A 1116 -107.14 -71.83 69.65
N MET A 1117 -106.15 -72.66 69.34
CA MET A 1117 -106.16 -74.07 69.77
C MET A 1117 -106.14 -74.22 71.29
N LEU A 1118 -105.49 -73.30 72.02
CA LEU A 1118 -105.55 -73.25 73.48
C LEU A 1118 -106.96 -72.88 73.99
N ALA A 1119 -107.64 -71.91 73.37
CA ALA A 1119 -109.02 -71.57 73.70
C ALA A 1119 -110.00 -72.72 73.37
N ASP A 1120 -109.84 -73.34 72.19
CA ASP A 1120 -110.60 -74.51 71.76
C ASP A 1120 -110.37 -75.70 72.75
N LEU A 1121 -109.15 -75.86 73.29
CA LEU A 1121 -108.80 -76.85 74.33
C LEU A 1121 -109.38 -76.52 75.71
N ASP A 1122 -109.40 -75.25 76.12
CA ASP A 1122 -110.00 -74.82 77.39
C ASP A 1122 -111.52 -75.04 77.37
N ASP A 1123 -112.19 -74.74 76.27
CA ASP A 1123 -113.62 -75.04 76.11
C ASP A 1123 -113.89 -76.55 75.95
N LEU A 1124 -112.99 -77.33 75.34
CA LEU A 1124 -113.04 -78.80 75.39
C LEU A 1124 -112.87 -79.33 76.81
N THR A 1125 -112.03 -78.68 77.63
CA THR A 1125 -111.79 -79.05 79.02
C THR A 1125 -112.96 -78.68 79.93
N ARG A 1126 -113.60 -77.52 79.70
CA ARG A 1126 -114.84 -77.10 80.38
C ARG A 1126 -116.01 -78.01 80.02
N THR A 1127 -116.19 -78.35 78.73
CA THR A 1127 -117.25 -79.27 78.31
C THR A 1127 -117.00 -80.69 78.80
N LYS A 1128 -115.74 -81.15 78.86
CA LYS A 1128 -115.34 -82.37 79.56
C LYS A 1128 -115.72 -82.32 81.05
N GLN A 1129 -115.34 -81.26 81.77
CA GLN A 1129 -115.68 -81.09 83.19
C GLN A 1129 -117.19 -81.10 83.42
N TYR A 1130 -117.96 -80.37 82.62
CA TYR A 1130 -119.42 -80.37 82.68
C TYR A 1130 -120.02 -81.76 82.41
N LEU A 1131 -119.46 -82.52 81.46
CA LEU A 1131 -119.88 -83.90 81.20
C LEU A 1131 -119.47 -84.85 82.33
N GLU A 1132 -118.32 -84.66 82.97
CA GLU A 1132 -117.88 -85.43 84.15
C GLU A 1132 -118.75 -85.12 85.38
N GLU A 1133 -119.07 -83.85 85.64
CA GLU A 1133 -120.02 -83.42 86.67
C GLU A 1133 -121.42 -84.00 86.39
N ARG A 1134 -121.91 -83.93 85.15
CA ARG A 1134 -123.20 -84.50 84.77
C ARG A 1134 -123.24 -86.02 84.83
N LEU A 1135 -122.11 -86.70 84.60
CA LEU A 1135 -121.98 -88.14 84.82
C LEU A 1135 -122.01 -88.47 86.32
N ILE A 1136 -121.38 -87.65 87.17
CA ILE A 1136 -121.43 -87.78 88.64
C ILE A 1136 -122.84 -87.52 89.17
N GLU A 1137 -123.61 -86.61 88.57
CA GLU A 1137 -125.04 -86.43 88.87
C GLU A 1137 -125.90 -87.63 88.44
N LEU A 1138 -125.56 -88.30 87.34
CA LEU A 1138 -126.27 -89.50 86.83
C LEU A 1138 -125.87 -90.82 87.53
N LEU A 1139 -124.78 -90.81 88.29
CA LEU A 1139 -124.27 -91.93 89.08
C LEU A 1139 -124.64 -91.83 90.58
N ARG A 1140 -125.44 -90.84 90.97
CA ARG A 1140 -125.95 -90.60 92.33
C ARG A 1140 -127.44 -90.87 92.45
#